data_AF-A0A9W9I0T7-F1
#
_entry.id   AF-A0A9W9I0T7-F1
#
_cell.length_a   1.000
_cell.length_b   1.000
_cell.length_c   1.000
_cell.angle_alpha   90.00
_cell.angle_beta   90.00
_cell.angle_gamma   90.00
#
_symmetry.space_group_name_H-M   'P 1'
#
loop_
_entity.id
_entity.type
_entity.pdbx_description
1 polymer ?
#
loop_
_entity_poly.entity_id
_entity_poly.type
_entity_poly.pdbx_seq_one_letter_code
_entity_poly.pdbx_strand_id
1 'polypeptide(L)'
;MSANEQVQLANFSSIFSLDGKVAVVTGGSRGLGLHAASGLLQAGCSKVYITSRKKQACDEAVAALNALPGKRPGAQAISVPADSARMDELDRLVAEISKTTDHVDLLFANAGATWGEKFDTHPEKMFSKVMDLNVKSVFYTIQKLTPLLRAKATRDDPSRVIITASVAGMIVGTTGDNATPGYSASKAAAIHLAKNLALELGPRHILTNAIAPGFFPSKMASGLIEMRGGLKEMEAFSPNGRLGRPEDIAGLVVFLGSRASSHLNGAVISTDGGAMLKGFSAFSASLSTVPPTESRSLVKSCQHFAMATHEPPYVAIAQRKQDELAAAIPVEWRLPAHLIPEGMLSPAESITEGPKLYGRVNVMDIPRSCGILSSKELEITEKYDVRGLVSAMTDGRLQAEDVRAAIAHQLTRCLTEPLFDRALRRAQKLDDHLRRTGSPAGPLHGVPVSVKDTFWIEGVDSSIGLSALAFKPAKSNAPLVDLLQSLGAIIIAKTNVPQTLGTLDSCNHLFGRTLNPLNRQWTAGGSTGGEGALLAMRGSMVGFGTDIGGSIRVPAMCQGIYGFKPSTGRVPYGGQESGQIPGKGRIALQPVAGPLACSVADIAAVMAEIVPRAELFGEDGIPGYWPAPSASVPLSPPRNFTVGILQTDGLVTPLPPITRILNEVAESLRRAPGVEVVDIPLPSVLPKCQGLAGRLMGVDDGSHMLDLIENMGESLIPWLQGRTKRGKALTVNQLAQLQAQRAEIEKAMLKMWTMPSSPARRVDAIVCPIAPHPVPQMDRYNAVGYTSTFVLLDYPAGVVPVRALGESDLELGQPMDDPVLGSWDKANRQLWDEKTVDRRVYLDSPLSVQVVTPKQHDYQLYRAMEVVDRAVQGQVQSPISKL
;
A
#
# COMPACT_ATOMS: atom_id res chain seq x y z
N MET A 1 -7.20 38.71 -15.95
CA MET A 1 -8.09 38.38 -17.07
C MET A 1 -9.53 38.47 -16.61
N SER A 2 -10.30 39.38 -17.19
CA SER A 2 -11.76 39.50 -16.95
C SER A 2 -12.52 38.30 -17.53
N ALA A 3 -13.75 38.05 -17.08
CA ALA A 3 -14.61 37.03 -17.69
C ALA A 3 -14.82 37.29 -19.19
N ASN A 4 -14.91 38.56 -19.59
CA ASN A 4 -15.01 38.96 -21.00
C ASN A 4 -13.77 38.58 -21.80
N GLU A 5 -12.56 38.70 -21.24
CA GLU A 5 -11.32 38.26 -21.91
C GLU A 5 -11.24 36.72 -21.98
N GLN A 6 -11.70 36.01 -20.94
CA GLN A 6 -11.61 34.56 -20.86
C GLN A 6 -12.52 33.84 -21.87
N VAL A 7 -13.63 34.45 -22.30
CA VAL A 7 -14.55 33.86 -23.30
C VAL A 7 -14.13 34.12 -24.76
N GLN A 8 -13.13 34.97 -25.00
CA GLN A 8 -12.63 35.27 -26.34
C GLN A 8 -11.64 34.18 -26.80
N LEU A 9 -12.17 33.06 -27.28
CA LEU A 9 -11.35 31.98 -27.84
C LEU A 9 -10.96 32.27 -29.29
N ALA A 10 -9.67 32.11 -29.62
CA ALA A 10 -9.14 32.40 -30.96
C ALA A 10 -9.59 31.36 -32.01
N ASN A 11 -10.43 31.77 -32.98
CA ASN A 11 -10.87 30.96 -34.12
C ASN A 11 -11.45 29.59 -33.71
N PHE A 12 -12.25 29.53 -32.66
CA PHE A 12 -12.73 28.26 -32.09
C PHE A 12 -13.61 27.45 -33.05
N SER A 13 -14.40 28.10 -33.92
CA SER A 13 -15.25 27.42 -34.91
C SER A 13 -14.47 26.58 -35.92
N SER A 14 -13.19 26.87 -36.14
CA SER A 14 -12.30 26.14 -37.04
C SER A 14 -11.24 25.31 -36.31
N ILE A 15 -11.45 24.99 -35.02
CA ILE A 15 -10.46 24.27 -34.19
C ILE A 15 -10.06 22.88 -34.73
N PHE A 16 -10.91 22.26 -35.54
CA PHE A 16 -10.66 20.97 -36.21
C PHE A 16 -10.18 21.10 -37.67
N SER A 17 -10.00 22.32 -38.19
CA SER A 17 -9.51 22.52 -39.56
C SER A 17 -8.06 22.04 -39.71
N LEU A 18 -7.79 21.42 -40.85
CA LEU A 18 -6.46 21.03 -41.34
C LEU A 18 -6.12 21.76 -42.64
N ASP A 19 -6.73 22.92 -42.88
CA ASP A 19 -6.58 23.68 -44.12
C ASP A 19 -5.09 23.92 -44.45
N GLY A 20 -4.69 23.44 -45.63
CA GLY A 20 -3.33 23.60 -46.14
C GLY A 20 -2.33 22.53 -45.69
N LYS A 21 -2.65 21.74 -44.65
CA LYS A 21 -1.73 20.77 -44.04
C LYS A 21 -1.36 19.61 -44.99
N VAL A 22 -0.17 19.07 -44.83
CA VAL A 22 0.35 17.92 -45.60
C VAL A 22 0.44 16.70 -44.69
N ALA A 23 -0.18 15.59 -45.08
CA ALA A 23 -0.21 14.36 -44.29
C ALA A 23 0.36 13.14 -45.01
N VAL A 24 0.94 12.21 -44.24
CA VAL A 24 1.40 10.89 -44.69
C VAL A 24 0.68 9.80 -43.89
N VAL A 25 0.08 8.83 -44.59
CA VAL A 25 -0.64 7.70 -43.96
C VAL A 25 -0.03 6.38 -44.41
N THR A 26 0.58 5.66 -43.46
CA THR A 26 1.05 4.29 -43.71
C THR A 26 -0.11 3.29 -43.59
N GLY A 27 -0.14 2.31 -44.50
CA GLY A 27 -1.29 1.42 -44.63
C GLY A 27 -2.56 2.14 -45.11
N GLY A 28 -2.42 3.28 -45.80
CA GLY A 28 -3.53 4.15 -46.22
C GLY A 28 -4.38 3.62 -47.37
N SER A 29 -4.10 2.43 -47.90
CA SER A 29 -4.83 1.87 -49.05
C SER A 29 -6.14 1.15 -48.68
N ARG A 30 -6.43 0.93 -47.39
CA ARG A 30 -7.64 0.23 -46.90
C ARG A 30 -7.87 0.41 -45.41
N GLY A 31 -9.08 0.05 -44.94
CA GLY A 31 -9.43 -0.02 -43.52
C GLY A 31 -9.24 1.33 -42.81
N LEU A 32 -8.76 1.29 -41.57
CA LEU A 32 -8.58 2.48 -40.73
C LEU A 32 -7.71 3.57 -41.41
N GLY A 33 -6.65 3.17 -42.11
CA GLY A 33 -5.77 4.11 -42.80
C GLY A 33 -6.47 4.86 -43.93
N LEU A 34 -7.31 4.16 -44.70
CA LEU A 34 -8.07 4.79 -45.78
C LEU A 34 -9.16 5.73 -45.26
N HIS A 35 -9.86 5.33 -44.19
CA HIS A 35 -10.86 6.19 -43.54
C HIS A 35 -10.21 7.47 -42.98
N ALA A 36 -9.04 7.33 -42.34
CA ALA A 36 -8.27 8.48 -41.88
C ALA A 36 -7.81 9.38 -43.05
N ALA A 37 -7.28 8.81 -44.14
CA ALA A 37 -6.88 9.59 -45.31
C ALA A 37 -8.06 10.39 -45.93
N SER A 38 -9.25 9.77 -45.97
CA SER A 38 -10.49 10.43 -46.40
C SER A 38 -10.86 11.60 -45.47
N GLY A 39 -10.85 11.37 -44.14
CA GLY A 39 -11.13 12.42 -43.15
C GLY A 39 -10.14 13.58 -43.22
N LEU A 40 -8.85 13.30 -43.41
CA LEU A 40 -7.80 14.32 -43.52
C LEU A 40 -7.99 15.23 -44.75
N LEU A 41 -8.32 14.66 -45.92
CA LEU A 41 -8.63 15.45 -47.11
C LEU A 41 -9.88 16.31 -46.95
N GLN A 42 -10.94 15.74 -46.37
CA GLN A 42 -12.19 16.47 -46.15
C GLN A 42 -12.05 17.55 -45.06
N ALA A 43 -11.16 17.37 -44.09
CA ALA A 43 -10.86 18.33 -43.04
C ALA A 43 -9.91 19.48 -43.48
N GLY A 44 -9.34 19.41 -44.68
CA GLY A 44 -8.61 20.53 -45.28
C GLY A 44 -7.18 20.25 -45.73
N CYS A 45 -6.65 19.03 -45.55
CA CYS A 45 -5.28 18.73 -46.00
C CYS A 45 -5.14 18.99 -47.50
N SER A 46 -4.10 19.74 -47.88
CA SER A 46 -3.79 20.04 -49.28
C SER A 46 -3.23 18.81 -50.00
N LYS A 47 -2.45 18.00 -49.29
CA LYS A 47 -1.87 16.75 -49.80
C LYS A 47 -1.97 15.65 -48.76
N VAL A 48 -2.41 14.46 -49.18
CA VAL A 48 -2.39 13.25 -48.36
C VAL A 48 -1.66 12.14 -49.12
N TYR A 49 -0.44 11.84 -48.70
CA TYR A 49 0.33 10.72 -49.23
C TYR A 49 -0.14 9.43 -48.56
N ILE A 50 -0.49 8.42 -49.36
CA ILE A 50 -0.77 7.08 -48.85
C ILE A 50 0.27 6.09 -49.33
N THR A 51 0.70 5.22 -48.42
CA THR A 51 1.70 4.19 -48.73
C THR A 51 1.27 2.81 -48.25
N SER A 52 1.53 1.80 -49.08
CA SER A 52 1.42 0.38 -48.77
C SER A 52 2.28 -0.41 -49.76
N ARG A 53 2.52 -1.69 -49.44
CA ARG A 53 3.31 -2.61 -50.28
C ARG A 53 2.73 -2.87 -51.68
N LYS A 54 1.43 -2.69 -51.88
CA LYS A 54 0.75 -3.06 -53.14
C LYS A 54 0.41 -1.81 -53.93
N LYS A 55 1.18 -1.53 -54.99
CA LYS A 55 0.99 -0.38 -55.87
C LYS A 55 -0.46 -0.22 -56.34
N GLN A 56 -1.04 -1.28 -56.91
CA GLN A 56 -2.42 -1.25 -57.43
C GLN A 56 -3.44 -0.82 -56.37
N ALA A 57 -3.31 -1.30 -55.13
CA ALA A 57 -4.22 -0.95 -54.04
C ALA A 57 -4.04 0.51 -53.60
N CYS A 58 -2.82 1.05 -53.64
CA CYS A 58 -2.59 2.48 -53.40
C CYS A 58 -3.21 3.33 -54.49
N ASP A 59 -3.02 2.96 -55.76
CA ASP A 59 -3.53 3.73 -56.90
C ASP A 59 -5.07 3.76 -56.92
N GLU A 60 -5.71 2.61 -56.64
CA GLU A 60 -7.17 2.51 -56.50
C GLU A 60 -7.71 3.39 -55.35
N ALA A 61 -7.08 3.31 -54.19
CA ALA A 61 -7.46 4.13 -53.04
C ALA A 61 -7.28 5.63 -53.32
N VAL A 62 -6.20 6.03 -53.99
CA VAL A 62 -5.97 7.42 -54.40
C VAL A 62 -7.03 7.90 -55.40
N ALA A 63 -7.41 7.08 -56.37
CA ALA A 63 -8.47 7.42 -57.31
C ALA A 63 -9.80 7.70 -56.58
N ALA A 64 -10.16 6.83 -55.62
CA ALA A 64 -11.35 7.01 -54.80
C ALA A 64 -11.28 8.28 -53.92
N LEU A 65 -10.15 8.51 -53.24
CA LEU A 65 -9.92 9.69 -52.40
C LEU A 65 -9.98 11.00 -53.22
N ASN A 66 -9.41 11.00 -54.43
CA ASN A 66 -9.42 12.18 -55.31
C ASN A 66 -10.80 12.46 -55.92
N ALA A 67 -11.69 11.46 -55.97
CA ALA A 67 -13.07 11.62 -56.41
C ALA A 67 -14.04 12.08 -55.30
N LEU A 68 -13.58 12.21 -54.05
CA LEU A 68 -14.45 12.57 -52.92
C LEU A 68 -15.10 13.96 -53.11
N PRO A 69 -16.42 14.07 -52.92
CA PRO A 69 -17.07 15.37 -52.82
C PRO A 69 -16.68 16.06 -51.51
N GLY A 70 -16.60 17.40 -51.52
CA GLY A 70 -16.39 18.19 -50.29
C GLY A 70 -14.94 18.38 -49.85
N LYS A 71 -13.94 17.80 -50.52
CA LYS A 71 -12.53 18.16 -50.31
C LYS A 71 -12.24 19.58 -50.81
N ARG A 72 -11.24 20.25 -50.22
CA ARG A 72 -10.85 21.61 -50.66
C ARG A 72 -10.42 21.62 -52.14
N PRO A 73 -10.71 22.70 -52.90
CA PRO A 73 -10.18 22.86 -54.25
C PRO A 73 -8.66 22.68 -54.28
N GLY A 74 -8.16 21.86 -55.20
CA GLY A 74 -6.74 21.54 -55.30
C GLY A 74 -6.20 20.50 -54.30
N ALA A 75 -7.00 20.03 -53.34
CA ALA A 75 -6.57 18.97 -52.43
C ALA A 75 -6.39 17.64 -53.18
N GLN A 76 -5.28 16.93 -52.91
CA GLN A 76 -4.90 15.73 -53.65
C GLN A 76 -4.39 14.60 -52.74
N ALA A 77 -4.89 13.38 -52.94
CA ALA A 77 -4.24 12.15 -52.50
C ALA A 77 -3.16 11.72 -53.49
N ILE A 78 -2.01 11.27 -52.97
CA ILE A 78 -0.85 10.88 -53.78
C ILE A 78 -0.40 9.46 -53.38
N SER A 79 -0.19 8.60 -54.39
CA SER A 79 0.21 7.21 -54.20
C SER A 79 1.72 7.12 -54.14
N VAL A 80 2.28 6.65 -53.02
CA VAL A 80 3.72 6.37 -52.89
C VAL A 80 3.90 4.96 -52.35
N PRO A 81 3.77 3.92 -53.21
CA PRO A 81 3.86 2.53 -52.78
C PRO A 81 5.25 2.24 -52.23
N ALA A 82 5.34 1.69 -51.02
CA ALA A 82 6.58 1.28 -50.38
C ALA A 82 6.30 0.18 -49.34
N ASP A 83 7.26 -0.74 -49.15
CA ASP A 83 7.22 -1.68 -48.03
C ASP A 83 7.84 -1.08 -46.77
N SER A 84 7.00 -0.64 -45.83
CA SER A 84 7.47 -0.03 -44.59
C SER A 84 8.33 -0.97 -43.72
N ALA A 85 8.31 -2.30 -43.95
CA ALA A 85 9.18 -3.24 -43.25
C ALA A 85 10.63 -3.23 -43.77
N ARG A 86 10.91 -2.55 -44.88
CA ARG A 86 12.22 -2.50 -45.56
C ARG A 86 12.82 -1.09 -45.50
N MET A 87 14.08 -0.98 -45.05
CA MET A 87 14.72 0.34 -44.83
C MET A 87 14.98 1.10 -46.13
N ASP A 88 15.42 0.40 -47.19
CA ASP A 88 15.61 0.96 -48.54
C ASP A 88 14.31 1.54 -49.12
N GLU A 89 13.18 0.88 -48.83
CA GLU A 89 11.86 1.34 -49.25
C GLU A 89 11.36 2.54 -48.44
N LEU A 90 11.74 2.66 -47.16
CA LEU A 90 11.46 3.86 -46.36
C LEU A 90 12.28 5.06 -46.85
N ASP A 91 13.55 4.86 -47.23
CA ASP A 91 14.37 5.91 -47.84
C ASP A 91 13.77 6.37 -49.17
N ARG A 92 13.32 5.43 -50.01
CA ARG A 92 12.60 5.74 -51.26
C ARG A 92 11.29 6.48 -51.00
N LEU A 93 10.51 6.07 -50.00
CA LEU A 93 9.27 6.75 -49.61
C LEU A 93 9.51 8.22 -49.29
N VAL A 94 10.51 8.53 -48.46
CA VAL A 94 10.86 9.93 -48.12
C VAL A 94 11.30 10.69 -49.36
N ALA A 95 12.17 10.10 -50.19
CA ALA A 95 12.66 10.73 -51.42
C ALA A 95 11.51 11.09 -52.38
N GLU A 96 10.54 10.19 -52.59
CA GLU A 96 9.39 10.46 -53.46
C GLU A 96 8.46 11.54 -52.89
N ILE A 97 8.22 11.55 -51.57
CA ILE A 97 7.44 12.62 -50.92
C ILE A 97 8.14 13.97 -51.11
N SER A 98 9.45 14.03 -50.88
CA SER A 98 10.26 15.26 -51.01
C SER A 98 10.28 15.86 -52.41
N LYS A 99 9.95 15.10 -53.47
CA LYS A 99 9.82 15.66 -54.83
C LYS A 99 8.66 16.63 -54.98
N THR A 100 7.66 16.52 -54.11
CA THR A 100 6.37 17.25 -54.26
C THR A 100 6.01 18.09 -53.04
N THR A 101 6.77 18.02 -51.95
CA THR A 101 6.61 18.88 -50.76
C THR A 101 7.94 19.05 -50.03
N ASP A 102 8.11 20.19 -49.36
CA ASP A 102 9.26 20.53 -48.52
C ASP A 102 9.03 20.20 -47.03
N HIS A 103 7.80 19.82 -46.64
CA HIS A 103 7.40 19.53 -45.26
C HIS A 103 6.29 18.49 -45.18
N VAL A 104 6.10 17.95 -43.98
CA VAL A 104 4.94 17.13 -43.58
C VAL A 104 4.45 17.69 -42.24
N ASP A 105 3.15 17.91 -42.09
CA ASP A 105 2.58 18.36 -40.82
C ASP A 105 2.08 17.18 -39.97
N LEU A 106 1.61 16.12 -40.62
CA LEU A 106 0.98 14.98 -39.95
C LEU A 106 1.48 13.64 -40.50
N LEU A 107 1.98 12.78 -39.61
CA LEU A 107 2.25 11.38 -39.91
C LEU A 107 1.27 10.49 -39.13
N PHE A 108 0.43 9.74 -39.86
CA PHE A 108 -0.33 8.64 -39.30
C PHE A 108 0.41 7.31 -39.55
N ALA A 109 1.17 6.87 -38.55
CA ALA A 109 1.90 5.62 -38.51
C ALA A 109 0.95 4.45 -38.18
N ASN A 110 0.18 4.04 -39.18
CA ASN A 110 -0.94 3.10 -39.05
C ASN A 110 -0.68 1.70 -39.62
N ALA A 111 0.33 1.52 -40.48
CA ALA A 111 0.63 0.20 -41.03
C ALA A 111 0.84 -0.83 -39.91
N GLY A 112 0.23 -2.01 -40.06
CA GLY A 112 0.36 -3.07 -39.07
C GLY A 112 -0.11 -4.43 -39.57
N ALA A 113 0.24 -5.45 -38.80
CA ALA A 113 -0.14 -6.84 -39.01
C ALA A 113 -0.55 -7.49 -37.68
N THR A 114 -1.29 -8.58 -37.80
CA THR A 114 -1.62 -9.49 -36.70
C THR A 114 -1.41 -10.93 -37.18
N TRP A 115 -1.21 -11.84 -36.23
CA TRP A 115 -1.20 -13.28 -36.44
C TRP A 115 -1.83 -13.93 -35.22
N GLY A 116 -2.74 -14.88 -35.46
CA GLY A 116 -3.44 -15.62 -34.42
C GLY A 116 -3.18 -17.11 -34.60
N GLU A 117 -2.65 -17.75 -33.56
CA GLU A 117 -2.34 -19.18 -33.55
C GLU A 117 -2.16 -19.69 -32.11
N LYS A 118 -2.27 -21.01 -31.89
CA LYS A 118 -1.98 -21.66 -30.60
C LYS A 118 -0.59 -21.32 -30.10
N PHE A 119 -0.44 -21.20 -28.78
CA PHE A 119 0.86 -20.96 -28.16
C PHE A 119 1.91 -21.98 -28.60
N ASP A 120 1.59 -23.27 -28.51
CA ASP A 120 2.54 -24.36 -28.81
C ASP A 120 2.96 -24.44 -30.28
N THR A 121 2.15 -23.89 -31.20
CA THR A 121 2.44 -23.90 -32.64
C THR A 121 2.79 -22.53 -33.19
N HIS A 122 2.83 -21.48 -32.34
CA HIS A 122 3.01 -20.11 -32.80
C HIS A 122 4.36 -19.93 -33.51
N PRO A 123 4.41 -19.64 -34.83
CA PRO A 123 5.66 -19.61 -35.56
C PRO A 123 6.48 -18.37 -35.20
N GLU A 124 7.78 -18.56 -34.93
CA GLU A 124 8.74 -17.47 -34.70
C GLU A 124 8.70 -16.43 -35.82
N LYS A 125 8.72 -16.88 -37.09
CA LYS A 125 8.68 -16.02 -38.28
C LYS A 125 7.46 -15.08 -38.28
N MET A 126 6.33 -15.53 -37.74
CA MET A 126 5.11 -14.73 -37.69
C MET A 126 5.14 -13.75 -36.53
N PHE A 127 5.72 -14.12 -35.39
CA PHE A 127 6.00 -13.20 -34.30
C PHE A 127 6.94 -12.08 -34.75
N SER A 128 8.07 -12.43 -35.38
CA SER A 128 9.06 -11.49 -35.91
C SER A 128 8.45 -10.54 -36.95
N LYS A 129 7.64 -11.07 -37.88
CA LYS A 129 6.90 -10.24 -38.86
C LYS A 129 5.97 -9.22 -38.21
N VAL A 130 5.28 -9.58 -37.12
CA VAL A 130 4.39 -8.68 -36.40
C VAL A 130 5.19 -7.59 -35.67
N MET A 131 6.27 -7.95 -34.98
CA MET A 131 7.15 -6.99 -34.30
C MET A 131 7.84 -6.03 -35.27
N ASP A 132 8.35 -6.55 -36.39
CA ASP A 132 9.03 -5.77 -37.42
C ASP A 132 8.10 -4.71 -38.02
N LEU A 133 6.83 -5.07 -38.31
CA LEU A 133 5.90 -4.12 -38.90
C LEU A 133 5.26 -3.18 -37.87
N ASN A 134 4.89 -3.67 -36.69
CA ASN A 134 4.12 -2.88 -35.72
C ASN A 134 5.01 -2.00 -34.82
N VAL A 135 6.32 -2.29 -34.72
CA VAL A 135 7.24 -1.56 -33.82
C VAL A 135 8.41 -0.98 -34.59
N LYS A 136 9.24 -1.83 -35.21
CA LYS A 136 10.48 -1.41 -35.88
C LYS A 136 10.18 -0.47 -37.05
N SER A 137 9.27 -0.86 -37.94
CA SER A 137 8.83 -0.06 -39.08
C SER A 137 8.24 1.29 -38.65
N VAL A 138 7.43 1.31 -37.59
CA VAL A 138 6.85 2.56 -37.03
C VAL A 138 7.96 3.51 -36.59
N PHE A 139 8.92 3.03 -35.79
CA PHE A 139 10.04 3.84 -35.32
C PHE A 139 10.85 4.43 -36.48
N TYR A 140 11.28 3.59 -37.42
CA TYR A 140 12.11 4.04 -38.53
C TYR A 140 11.36 4.93 -39.52
N THR A 141 10.06 4.72 -39.73
CA THR A 141 9.23 5.64 -40.52
C THR A 141 9.22 7.04 -39.90
N ILE A 142 9.00 7.13 -38.58
CA ILE A 142 9.01 8.40 -37.85
C ILE A 142 10.40 9.04 -37.90
N GLN A 143 11.45 8.26 -37.64
CA GLN A 143 12.83 8.74 -37.70
C GLN A 143 13.17 9.35 -39.07
N LYS A 144 12.84 8.64 -40.16
CA LYS A 144 13.15 9.07 -41.53
C LYS A 144 12.33 10.27 -41.99
N LEU A 145 11.08 10.40 -41.52
CA LEU A 145 10.22 11.56 -41.80
C LEU A 145 10.45 12.75 -40.87
N THR A 146 11.19 12.58 -39.76
CA THR A 146 11.45 13.65 -38.77
C THR A 146 11.99 14.94 -39.39
N PRO A 147 12.91 14.93 -40.39
CA PRO A 147 13.35 16.16 -41.05
C PRO A 147 12.20 16.93 -41.72
N LEU A 148 11.31 16.25 -42.44
CA LEU A 148 10.14 16.87 -43.08
C LEU A 148 9.09 17.31 -42.04
N LEU A 149 8.91 16.53 -40.97
CA LEU A 149 8.01 16.88 -39.86
C LEU A 149 8.48 18.13 -39.14
N ARG A 150 9.78 18.32 -38.97
CA ARG A 150 10.36 19.47 -38.29
C ARG A 150 10.34 20.74 -39.15
N ALA A 151 10.35 20.61 -40.48
CA ALA A 151 10.61 21.72 -41.41
C ALA A 151 9.72 22.97 -41.19
N LYS A 152 8.44 22.78 -40.83
CA LYS A 152 7.50 23.88 -40.51
C LYS A 152 6.89 23.80 -39.11
N ALA A 153 7.36 22.88 -38.28
CA ALA A 153 6.83 22.71 -36.93
C ALA A 153 7.23 23.89 -36.03
N THR A 154 6.25 24.50 -35.37
CA THR A 154 6.48 25.58 -34.40
C THR A 154 5.82 25.26 -33.07
N ARG A 155 6.14 26.04 -32.03
CA ARG A 155 5.48 25.91 -30.73
C ARG A 155 3.95 26.04 -30.83
N ASP A 156 3.48 27.00 -31.63
CA ASP A 156 2.06 27.38 -31.67
C ASP A 156 1.29 26.59 -32.74
N ASP A 157 2.01 26.04 -33.73
CA ASP A 157 1.50 25.12 -34.75
C ASP A 157 2.48 23.94 -34.92
N PRO A 158 2.45 22.96 -33.99
CA PRO A 158 3.39 21.85 -34.04
C PRO A 158 3.02 20.85 -35.15
N SER A 159 3.96 20.01 -35.56
CA SER A 159 3.64 18.82 -36.35
C SER A 159 3.11 17.69 -35.46
N ARG A 160 2.53 16.65 -36.06
CA ARG A 160 1.83 15.57 -35.37
C ARG A 160 2.29 14.19 -35.85
N VAL A 161 2.52 13.30 -34.90
CA VAL A 161 2.70 11.87 -35.14
C VAL A 161 1.61 11.12 -34.39
N ILE A 162 0.85 10.32 -35.11
CA ILE A 162 -0.20 9.46 -34.55
C ILE A 162 0.19 8.01 -34.82
N ILE A 163 0.34 7.22 -33.77
CA ILE A 163 0.70 5.80 -33.86
C ILE A 163 -0.54 4.94 -33.61
N THR A 164 -0.84 4.01 -34.52
CA THR A 164 -1.92 3.04 -34.31
C THR A 164 -1.44 1.89 -33.41
N ALA A 165 -1.85 1.93 -32.15
CA ALA A 165 -1.75 0.84 -31.20
C ALA A 165 -3.00 -0.08 -31.30
N SER A 166 -3.48 -0.59 -30.16
CA SER A 166 -4.75 -1.31 -30.02
C SER A 166 -5.07 -1.44 -28.53
N VAL A 167 -6.35 -1.59 -28.18
CA VAL A 167 -6.73 -2.00 -26.81
C VAL A 167 -6.06 -3.32 -26.41
N ALA A 168 -5.75 -4.21 -27.36
CA ALA A 168 -5.02 -5.45 -27.11
C ALA A 168 -3.57 -5.25 -26.62
N GLY A 169 -3.04 -4.01 -26.66
CA GLY A 169 -1.76 -3.64 -26.04
C GLY A 169 -1.91 -2.97 -24.66
N MET A 170 -3.14 -2.75 -24.20
CA MET A 170 -3.47 -2.17 -22.89
C MET A 170 -4.07 -3.20 -21.93
N ILE A 171 -4.65 -4.27 -22.49
CA ILE A 171 -5.23 -5.40 -21.78
C ILE A 171 -4.72 -6.70 -22.41
N VAL A 172 -5.01 -7.84 -21.79
CA VAL A 172 -4.71 -9.16 -22.37
C VAL A 172 -5.52 -9.34 -23.66
N GLY A 173 -4.83 -9.61 -24.78
CA GLY A 173 -5.43 -9.88 -26.08
C GLY A 173 -6.08 -11.26 -26.18
N THR A 174 -6.35 -11.72 -27.40
CA THR A 174 -6.91 -13.07 -27.62
C THR A 174 -5.90 -14.15 -27.16
N THR A 175 -6.39 -15.16 -26.45
CA THR A 175 -5.65 -16.37 -26.02
C THR A 175 -6.31 -17.63 -26.59
N GLY A 176 -5.74 -18.82 -26.35
CA GLY A 176 -6.27 -20.09 -26.86
C GLY A 176 -5.90 -20.37 -28.32
N ASP A 177 -6.81 -21.01 -29.06
CA ASP A 177 -6.56 -21.53 -30.42
C ASP A 177 -6.17 -20.44 -31.44
N ASN A 178 -6.54 -19.20 -31.18
CA ASN A 178 -6.24 -18.03 -32.00
C ASN A 178 -5.49 -16.97 -31.19
N ALA A 179 -4.59 -17.40 -30.29
CA ALA A 179 -3.85 -16.48 -29.45
C ALA A 179 -3.03 -15.49 -30.29
N THR A 180 -3.01 -14.21 -29.89
CA THR A 180 -2.28 -13.17 -30.63
C THR A 180 -1.15 -12.54 -29.79
N PRO A 181 -0.24 -13.32 -29.19
CA PRO A 181 0.76 -12.80 -28.24
C PRO A 181 1.70 -11.77 -28.90
N GLY A 182 2.17 -12.03 -30.13
CA GLY A 182 3.00 -11.09 -30.88
C GLY A 182 2.26 -9.79 -31.21
N TYR A 183 0.95 -9.86 -31.49
CA TYR A 183 0.14 -8.66 -31.72
C TYR A 183 0.03 -7.82 -30.46
N SER A 184 -0.40 -8.42 -29.34
CA SER A 184 -0.53 -7.71 -28.05
C SER A 184 0.78 -7.09 -27.59
N ALA A 185 1.87 -7.85 -27.61
CA ALA A 185 3.20 -7.35 -27.28
C ALA A 185 3.62 -6.19 -28.19
N SER A 186 3.43 -6.31 -29.50
CA SER A 186 3.78 -5.24 -30.44
C SER A 186 2.96 -3.97 -30.26
N LYS A 187 1.68 -4.08 -29.88
CA LYS A 187 0.81 -2.92 -29.64
C LYS A 187 1.10 -2.26 -28.29
N ALA A 188 1.47 -3.03 -27.26
CA ALA A 188 2.01 -2.49 -26.01
C ALA A 188 3.34 -1.75 -26.24
N ALA A 189 4.23 -2.33 -27.05
CA ALA A 189 5.48 -1.69 -27.46
C ALA A 189 5.22 -0.39 -28.24
N ALA A 190 4.24 -0.36 -29.15
CA ALA A 190 3.86 0.85 -29.88
C ALA A 190 3.30 1.96 -28.95
N ILE A 191 2.54 1.60 -27.91
CA ILE A 191 2.07 2.54 -26.87
C ILE A 191 3.25 3.16 -26.15
N HIS A 192 4.18 2.33 -25.69
CA HIS A 192 5.34 2.82 -24.96
C HIS A 192 6.28 3.64 -25.86
N LEU A 193 6.43 3.24 -27.13
CA LEU A 193 7.17 3.97 -28.14
C LEU A 193 6.60 5.38 -28.36
N ALA A 194 5.28 5.53 -28.41
CA ALA A 194 4.63 6.85 -28.54
C ALA A 194 4.98 7.77 -27.36
N LYS A 195 5.00 7.24 -26.13
CA LYS A 195 5.36 8.00 -24.92
C LYS A 195 6.83 8.44 -24.95
N ASN A 196 7.73 7.57 -25.38
CA ASN A 196 9.15 7.91 -25.50
C ASN A 196 9.37 8.97 -26.58
N LEU A 197 8.75 8.81 -27.75
CA LEU A 197 8.85 9.76 -28.86
C LEU A 197 8.19 11.10 -28.55
N ALA A 198 7.15 11.13 -27.70
CA ALA A 198 6.55 12.38 -27.23
C ALA A 198 7.58 13.27 -26.48
N LEU A 199 8.43 12.66 -25.67
CA LEU A 199 9.49 13.36 -24.95
C LEU A 199 10.67 13.73 -25.87
N GLU A 200 11.05 12.83 -26.78
CA GLU A 200 12.19 13.04 -27.70
C GLU A 200 11.90 14.08 -28.79
N LEU A 201 10.67 14.07 -29.33
CA LEU A 201 10.28 14.91 -30.47
C LEU A 201 9.53 16.18 -30.05
N GLY A 202 8.99 16.22 -28.83
CA GLY A 202 8.30 17.40 -28.27
C GLY A 202 9.14 18.68 -28.31
N PRO A 203 10.43 18.67 -27.88
CA PRO A 203 11.33 19.82 -28.01
C PRO A 203 11.59 20.26 -29.46
N ARG A 204 11.31 19.38 -30.43
CA ARG A 204 11.39 19.66 -31.88
C ARG A 204 10.05 20.10 -32.46
N HIS A 205 9.08 20.42 -31.60
CA HIS A 205 7.71 20.83 -31.94
C HIS A 205 6.92 19.76 -32.71
N ILE A 206 7.19 18.48 -32.44
CA ILE A 206 6.45 17.36 -33.01
C ILE A 206 5.77 16.62 -31.86
N LEU A 207 4.44 16.68 -31.81
CA LEU A 207 3.67 16.00 -30.76
C LEU A 207 3.34 14.57 -31.20
N THR A 208 3.60 13.60 -30.33
CA THR A 208 3.39 12.17 -30.61
C THR A 208 2.33 11.59 -29.71
N ASN A 209 1.27 11.03 -30.27
CA ASN A 209 0.20 10.35 -29.52
C ASN A 209 -0.08 8.96 -30.10
N ALA A 210 -0.64 8.07 -29.29
CA ALA A 210 -1.13 6.78 -29.71
C ALA A 210 -2.66 6.74 -29.69
N ILE A 211 -3.23 6.02 -30.66
CA ILE A 211 -4.64 5.62 -30.62
C ILE A 211 -4.71 4.11 -30.39
N ALA A 212 -5.66 3.67 -29.57
CA ALA A 212 -5.87 2.27 -29.23
C ALA A 212 -7.28 1.84 -29.67
N PRO A 213 -7.47 1.48 -30.95
CA PRO A 213 -8.76 1.04 -31.44
C PRO A 213 -9.17 -0.31 -30.82
N GLY A 214 -10.47 -0.43 -30.56
CA GLY A 214 -11.17 -1.70 -30.37
C GLY A 214 -11.50 -2.39 -31.69
N PHE A 215 -12.64 -3.08 -31.76
CA PHE A 215 -13.07 -3.74 -32.97
C PHE A 215 -13.72 -2.77 -33.97
N PHE A 216 -13.17 -2.74 -35.19
CA PHE A 216 -13.72 -2.06 -36.35
C PHE A 216 -13.93 -3.11 -37.46
N PRO A 217 -15.12 -3.15 -38.11
CA PRO A 217 -15.36 -4.02 -39.26
C PRO A 217 -14.34 -3.74 -40.36
N SER A 218 -13.40 -4.66 -40.56
CA SER A 218 -12.31 -4.52 -41.51
C SER A 218 -11.78 -5.90 -41.89
N LYS A 219 -11.14 -6.00 -43.05
CA LYS A 219 -10.55 -7.27 -43.53
C LYS A 219 -9.60 -7.93 -42.50
N MET A 220 -8.94 -7.14 -41.65
CA MET A 220 -8.06 -7.66 -40.59
C MET A 220 -8.84 -8.26 -39.42
N ALA A 221 -9.98 -7.67 -39.07
CA ALA A 221 -10.77 -8.05 -37.91
C ALA A 221 -11.91 -9.03 -38.22
N SER A 222 -12.35 -9.14 -39.48
CA SER A 222 -13.51 -9.95 -39.89
C SER A 222 -13.48 -11.39 -39.38
N GLY A 223 -12.35 -12.09 -39.55
CA GLY A 223 -12.23 -13.47 -39.08
C GLY A 223 -12.35 -13.60 -37.56
N LEU A 224 -11.78 -12.66 -36.80
CA LEU A 224 -11.88 -12.66 -35.33
C LEU A 224 -13.28 -12.24 -34.84
N ILE A 225 -13.97 -11.37 -35.58
CA ILE A 225 -15.37 -11.00 -35.29
C ILE A 225 -16.28 -12.22 -35.49
N GLU A 226 -16.12 -12.95 -36.59
CA GLU A 226 -16.90 -14.17 -36.86
C GLU A 226 -16.65 -15.24 -35.80
N MET A 227 -15.39 -15.49 -35.44
CA MET A 227 -15.03 -16.44 -34.38
C MET A 227 -15.58 -16.07 -32.99
N ARG A 228 -15.95 -14.81 -32.78
CA ARG A 228 -16.52 -14.30 -31.52
C ARG A 228 -18.03 -14.12 -31.58
N GLY A 229 -18.73 -14.91 -32.39
CA GLY A 229 -20.20 -14.88 -32.47
C GLY A 229 -20.76 -13.87 -33.47
N GLY A 230 -19.90 -13.23 -34.27
CA GLY A 230 -20.30 -12.30 -35.32
C GLY A 230 -20.56 -10.87 -34.83
N LEU A 231 -21.00 -10.02 -35.76
CA LEU A 231 -21.14 -8.59 -35.53
C LEU A 231 -22.08 -8.25 -34.37
N LYS A 232 -23.28 -8.85 -34.32
CA LYS A 232 -24.28 -8.54 -33.29
C LYS A 232 -23.79 -8.82 -31.87
N GLU A 233 -23.10 -9.93 -31.67
CA GLU A 233 -22.59 -10.32 -30.35
C GLU A 233 -21.47 -9.38 -29.89
N MET A 234 -20.60 -9.01 -30.82
CA MET A 234 -19.52 -8.05 -30.60
C MET A 234 -20.05 -6.63 -30.33
N GLU A 235 -21.15 -6.23 -30.98
CA GLU A 235 -21.86 -4.96 -30.72
C GLU A 235 -22.50 -4.94 -29.33
N ALA A 236 -23.15 -6.04 -28.92
CA ALA A 236 -23.76 -6.17 -27.60
C ALA A 236 -22.72 -6.19 -26.45
N PHE A 237 -21.52 -6.70 -26.73
CA PHE A 237 -20.41 -6.66 -25.77
C PHE A 237 -19.90 -5.23 -25.52
N SER A 238 -19.88 -4.40 -26.57
CA SER A 238 -19.50 -2.99 -26.47
C SER A 238 -20.50 -2.22 -25.59
N PRO A 239 -20.05 -1.52 -24.52
CA PRO A 239 -20.95 -0.77 -23.64
C PRO A 239 -21.80 0.29 -24.33
N ASN A 240 -21.31 0.87 -25.43
CA ASN A 240 -22.07 1.83 -26.23
C ASN A 240 -22.94 1.18 -27.32
N GLY A 241 -23.05 -0.15 -27.32
CA GLY A 241 -23.96 -0.94 -28.17
C GLY A 241 -23.59 -1.03 -29.64
N ARG A 242 -22.35 -0.68 -30.03
CA ARG A 242 -21.87 -0.78 -31.42
C ARG A 242 -20.37 -0.99 -31.52
N LEU A 243 -19.93 -1.45 -32.70
CA LEU A 243 -18.53 -1.43 -33.09
C LEU A 243 -18.11 -0.06 -33.66
N GLY A 244 -16.80 0.11 -33.82
CA GLY A 244 -16.23 1.30 -34.44
C GLY A 244 -16.66 1.44 -35.91
N ARG A 245 -17.00 2.65 -36.32
CA ARG A 245 -17.39 3.04 -37.68
C ARG A 245 -16.26 3.83 -38.36
N PRO A 246 -16.23 3.91 -39.70
CA PRO A 246 -15.23 4.69 -40.43
C PRO A 246 -15.03 6.12 -39.91
N GLU A 247 -16.12 6.79 -39.53
CA GLU A 247 -16.12 8.17 -39.06
C GLU A 247 -15.46 8.32 -37.68
N ASP A 248 -15.50 7.30 -36.81
CA ASP A 248 -14.92 7.37 -35.47
C ASP A 248 -13.39 7.47 -35.53
N ILE A 249 -12.76 6.68 -36.42
CA ILE A 249 -11.31 6.71 -36.59
C ILE A 249 -10.86 7.95 -37.36
N ALA A 250 -11.62 8.33 -38.40
CA ALA A 250 -11.35 9.52 -39.18
C ALA A 250 -11.44 10.78 -38.30
N GLY A 251 -12.49 10.90 -37.50
CA GLY A 251 -12.71 12.00 -36.57
C GLY A 251 -11.61 12.09 -35.51
N LEU A 252 -11.19 10.96 -34.92
CA LEU A 252 -10.09 10.97 -33.95
C LEU A 252 -8.75 11.40 -34.57
N VAL A 253 -8.44 10.92 -35.78
CA VAL A 253 -7.22 11.30 -36.48
C VAL A 253 -7.23 12.79 -36.85
N VAL A 254 -8.38 13.33 -37.27
CA VAL A 254 -8.54 14.78 -37.51
C VAL A 254 -8.39 15.58 -36.20
N PHE A 255 -9.01 15.14 -35.10
CA PHE A 255 -8.84 15.75 -33.77
C PHE A 255 -7.38 15.81 -33.35
N LEU A 256 -6.65 14.70 -33.47
CA LEU A 256 -5.22 14.62 -33.13
C LEU A 256 -4.32 15.34 -34.13
N GLY A 257 -4.78 15.53 -35.36
CA GLY A 257 -4.08 16.30 -36.39
C GLY A 257 -4.25 17.81 -36.24
N SER A 258 -5.31 18.27 -35.56
CA SER A 258 -5.68 19.68 -35.54
C SER A 258 -5.17 20.45 -34.32
N ARG A 259 -5.52 21.74 -34.27
CA ARG A 259 -5.24 22.63 -33.13
C ARG A 259 -5.97 22.22 -31.85
N ALA A 260 -7.03 21.41 -31.95
CA ALA A 260 -7.78 20.91 -30.80
C ALA A 260 -6.96 19.99 -29.88
N SER A 261 -5.87 19.42 -30.39
CA SER A 261 -4.97 18.54 -29.66
C SER A 261 -3.57 19.14 -29.47
N SER A 262 -3.38 20.45 -29.65
CA SER A 262 -2.07 21.11 -29.52
C SER A 262 -1.41 21.00 -28.14
N HIS A 263 -2.12 20.47 -27.14
CA HIS A 263 -1.58 20.19 -25.81
C HIS A 263 -1.65 18.71 -25.41
N LEU A 264 -1.93 17.80 -26.35
CA LEU A 264 -1.84 16.35 -26.14
C LEU A 264 -0.51 15.85 -26.69
N ASN A 265 0.34 15.33 -25.79
CA ASN A 265 1.62 14.72 -26.16
C ASN A 265 1.89 13.52 -25.25
N GLY A 266 2.07 12.33 -25.84
CA GLY A 266 2.23 11.06 -25.13
C GLY A 266 0.92 10.41 -24.68
N ALA A 267 -0.23 10.92 -25.12
CA ALA A 267 -1.54 10.36 -24.79
C ALA A 267 -1.79 9.03 -25.51
N VAL A 268 -2.54 8.14 -24.87
CA VAL A 268 -3.05 6.89 -25.44
C VAL A 268 -4.57 6.95 -25.41
N ILE A 269 -5.19 7.09 -26.57
CA ILE A 269 -6.64 7.32 -26.67
C ILE A 269 -7.34 6.05 -27.14
N SER A 270 -8.10 5.41 -26.26
CA SER A 270 -8.90 4.23 -26.59
C SER A 270 -10.15 4.61 -27.39
N THR A 271 -10.39 3.88 -28.49
CA THR A 271 -11.60 4.01 -29.32
C THR A 271 -12.27 2.65 -29.48
N ASP A 272 -12.92 2.20 -28.42
CA ASP A 272 -13.48 0.85 -28.31
C ASP A 272 -14.91 0.82 -27.74
N GLY A 273 -15.55 1.98 -27.59
CA GLY A 273 -16.90 2.08 -27.03
C GLY A 273 -16.98 1.76 -25.53
N GLY A 274 -15.85 1.70 -24.82
CA GLY A 274 -15.75 1.34 -23.41
C GLY A 274 -15.56 -0.17 -23.16
N ALA A 275 -15.42 -0.98 -24.22
CA ALA A 275 -15.35 -2.43 -24.12
C ALA A 275 -14.22 -2.93 -23.20
N MET A 276 -13.08 -2.25 -23.17
CA MET A 276 -11.96 -2.60 -22.30
C MET A 276 -12.24 -2.40 -20.81
N LEU A 277 -13.14 -1.49 -20.43
CA LEU A 277 -13.46 -1.20 -19.03
C LEU A 277 -14.42 -2.22 -18.40
N LYS A 278 -15.16 -2.97 -19.23
CA LYS A 278 -16.11 -4.00 -18.78
C LYS A 278 -15.42 -5.31 -18.39
N GLY A 279 -14.12 -5.45 -18.67
CA GLY A 279 -13.36 -6.69 -18.49
C GLY A 279 -13.71 -7.73 -19.56
N PHE A 280 -12.70 -8.35 -20.15
CA PHE A 280 -12.88 -9.42 -21.15
C PHE A 280 -13.43 -10.74 -20.56
N SER A 281 -13.62 -10.82 -19.24
CA SER A 281 -14.10 -12.02 -18.53
C SER A 281 -15.58 -12.35 -18.76
N ALA A 282 -16.39 -11.39 -19.21
CA ALA A 282 -17.83 -11.59 -19.40
C ALA A 282 -18.21 -12.41 -20.65
N PHE A 283 -17.26 -12.72 -21.56
CA PHE A 283 -17.55 -13.41 -22.82
C PHE A 283 -17.50 -14.95 -22.72
N SER A 284 -16.89 -15.49 -21.66
CA SER A 284 -16.82 -16.95 -21.43
C SER A 284 -18.15 -17.55 -20.93
N ALA A 285 -19.09 -16.73 -20.47
CA ALA A 285 -20.28 -17.18 -19.76
C ALA A 285 -21.50 -17.46 -20.67
N SER A 286 -21.46 -17.17 -21.97
CA SER A 286 -22.63 -17.31 -22.86
C SER A 286 -22.66 -18.59 -23.71
N LEU A 287 -21.66 -19.48 -23.61
CA LEU A 287 -21.60 -20.72 -24.41
C LEU A 287 -22.15 -21.97 -23.72
N SER A 288 -22.78 -21.87 -22.54
CA SER A 288 -23.40 -23.02 -21.86
C SER A 288 -24.92 -22.89 -21.80
N THR A 289 -25.61 -23.23 -22.90
CA THR A 289 -27.06 -23.47 -22.90
C THR A 289 -27.39 -24.81 -23.55
N VAL A 290 -27.34 -25.87 -22.75
CA VAL A 290 -28.04 -27.14 -23.01
C VAL A 290 -28.94 -27.42 -21.79
N PRO A 291 -30.23 -27.80 -21.95
CA PRO A 291 -31.17 -27.93 -20.84
C PRO A 291 -30.97 -29.22 -20.03
N PRO A 292 -31.54 -29.30 -18.81
CA PRO A 292 -31.17 -30.32 -17.82
C PRO A 292 -32.02 -31.59 -17.97
N THR A 293 -31.39 -32.75 -18.02
CA THR A 293 -32.03 -34.02 -17.65
C THR A 293 -31.10 -34.85 -16.76
N GLU A 294 -31.69 -35.27 -15.64
CA GLU A 294 -31.42 -36.47 -14.85
C GLU A 294 -29.98 -37.01 -14.80
N SER A 295 -29.34 -36.88 -13.64
CA SER A 295 -29.09 -38.05 -12.77
C SER A 295 -28.19 -37.68 -11.59
N ARG A 296 -28.74 -37.83 -10.39
CA ARG A 296 -27.98 -37.98 -9.16
C ARG A 296 -27.29 -39.34 -9.19
N SER A 297 -26.08 -39.43 -9.71
CA SER A 297 -25.09 -40.44 -9.35
C SER A 297 -23.78 -40.12 -10.06
N LEU A 298 -22.67 -40.10 -9.34
CA LEU A 298 -21.27 -39.83 -9.77
C LEU A 298 -20.66 -38.47 -9.38
N VAL A 299 -21.06 -37.86 -8.25
CA VAL A 299 -20.29 -36.75 -7.61
C VAL A 299 -19.27 -37.28 -6.58
N LYS A 300 -18.62 -38.44 -6.84
CA LYS A 300 -17.58 -38.95 -5.93
C LYS A 300 -16.30 -39.48 -6.56
N SER A 301 -16.09 -39.33 -7.86
CA SER A 301 -14.82 -39.74 -8.47
C SER A 301 -14.57 -38.98 -9.77
N CYS A 302 -13.91 -37.84 -9.65
CA CYS A 302 -13.05 -37.18 -10.66
C CYS A 302 -12.75 -35.75 -10.20
N GLN A 303 -12.15 -35.63 -9.01
CA GLN A 303 -11.16 -34.59 -8.77
C GLN A 303 -9.81 -35.26 -9.02
N HIS A 304 -8.96 -34.60 -9.81
CA HIS A 304 -7.64 -35.01 -10.35
C HIS A 304 -7.68 -35.35 -11.84
N PHE A 305 -7.56 -34.31 -12.69
CA PHE A 305 -6.41 -34.13 -13.59
C PHE A 305 -6.30 -32.62 -13.96
N ALA A 306 -5.11 -32.06 -13.73
CA ALA A 306 -4.69 -30.65 -13.74
C ALA A 306 -4.86 -29.97 -15.13
N MET A 307 -5.25 -28.70 -15.33
CA MET A 307 -4.79 -27.38 -14.80
C MET A 307 -3.27 -27.14 -14.90
N ALA A 308 -2.82 -26.50 -15.98
CA ALA A 308 -1.56 -25.76 -15.98
C ALA A 308 -1.87 -24.26 -15.84
N THR A 309 -1.93 -23.83 -14.58
CA THR A 309 -2.17 -22.46 -14.10
C THR A 309 -0.89 -21.62 -14.25
N HIS A 310 -0.94 -20.45 -14.90
CA HIS A 310 0.12 -19.45 -14.71
C HIS A 310 -0.16 -18.71 -13.40
N GLU A 311 0.78 -18.82 -12.48
CA GLU A 311 0.74 -18.27 -11.14
C GLU A 311 0.94 -16.73 -11.17
N PRO A 312 0.20 -15.93 -10.36
CA PRO A 312 0.37 -14.48 -10.33
C PRO A 312 1.80 -14.03 -9.97
N PRO A 313 2.31 -12.90 -10.51
CA PRO A 313 3.69 -12.45 -10.30
C PRO A 313 4.10 -12.30 -8.83
N TYR A 314 3.18 -11.89 -7.95
CA TYR A 314 3.47 -11.71 -6.54
C TYR A 314 3.91 -13.00 -5.84
N VAL A 315 3.50 -14.18 -6.33
CA VAL A 315 3.80 -15.46 -5.66
C VAL A 315 5.29 -15.79 -5.77
N ALA A 316 5.87 -15.66 -6.97
CA ALA A 316 7.31 -15.87 -7.17
C ALA A 316 8.14 -14.84 -6.38
N ILE A 317 7.66 -13.60 -6.25
CA ILE A 317 8.32 -12.55 -5.44
C ILE A 317 8.25 -12.90 -3.95
N ALA A 318 7.08 -13.32 -3.47
CA ALA A 318 6.88 -13.74 -2.09
C ALA A 318 7.77 -14.93 -1.74
N GLN A 319 7.82 -15.96 -2.58
CA GLN A 319 8.68 -17.13 -2.38
C GLN A 319 10.15 -16.72 -2.26
N ARG A 320 10.64 -15.87 -3.17
CA ARG A 320 12.01 -15.37 -3.11
C ARG A 320 12.32 -14.59 -1.83
N LYS A 321 11.42 -13.71 -1.37
CA LYS A 321 11.60 -12.99 -0.10
C LYS A 321 11.59 -13.93 1.10
N GLN A 322 10.75 -14.96 1.09
CA GLN A 322 10.70 -15.98 2.13
C GLN A 322 11.99 -16.81 2.16
N ASP A 323 12.54 -17.15 0.99
CA ASP A 323 13.80 -17.87 0.87
C ASP A 323 14.98 -17.01 1.37
N GLU A 324 15.04 -15.72 1.01
CA GLU A 324 16.05 -14.78 1.50
C GLU A 324 16.00 -14.65 3.03
N LEU A 325 14.79 -14.52 3.59
CA LEU A 325 14.58 -14.44 5.03
C LEU A 325 15.07 -15.73 5.71
N ALA A 326 14.64 -16.90 5.23
CA ALA A 326 15.05 -18.18 5.79
C ALA A 326 16.57 -18.42 5.70
N ALA A 327 17.20 -17.97 4.61
CA ALA A 327 18.64 -18.03 4.43
C ALA A 327 19.41 -17.10 5.39
N ALA A 328 18.82 -15.97 5.78
CA ALA A 328 19.40 -15.03 6.74
C ALA A 328 19.40 -15.54 8.19
N ILE A 329 18.76 -16.68 8.48
CA ILE A 329 18.83 -17.34 9.79
C ILE A 329 20.00 -18.35 9.80
N PRO A 330 21.04 -18.13 10.63
CA PRO A 330 22.15 -19.07 10.81
C PRO A 330 21.66 -20.47 11.18
N VAL A 331 22.37 -21.50 10.71
CA VAL A 331 21.95 -22.91 10.86
C VAL A 331 21.87 -23.30 12.33
N GLU A 332 22.82 -22.82 13.14
CA GLU A 332 22.90 -23.01 14.58
C GLU A 332 21.74 -22.35 15.35
N TRP A 333 21.02 -21.40 14.75
CA TRP A 333 19.87 -20.72 15.37
C TRP A 333 18.54 -21.28 14.89
N ARG A 334 18.55 -22.30 14.02
CA ARG A 334 17.33 -22.93 13.51
C ARG A 334 16.77 -23.91 14.54
N LEU A 335 15.48 -23.75 14.85
CA LEU A 335 14.78 -24.66 15.73
C LEU A 335 14.65 -26.04 15.08
N PRO A 336 14.96 -27.12 15.81
CA PRO A 336 14.54 -28.47 15.44
C PRO A 336 13.04 -28.52 15.14
N ALA A 337 12.64 -29.23 14.08
CA ALA A 337 11.25 -29.25 13.62
C ALA A 337 10.24 -29.68 14.71
N HIS A 338 10.63 -30.59 15.61
CA HIS A 338 9.77 -31.05 16.71
C HIS A 338 9.51 -30.00 17.81
N LEU A 339 10.30 -28.91 17.85
CA LEU A 339 10.11 -27.80 18.77
C LEU A 339 9.26 -26.67 18.15
N ILE A 340 9.01 -26.71 16.85
CA ILE A 340 8.01 -25.84 16.22
C ILE A 340 6.67 -26.54 16.40
N PRO A 341 5.69 -25.94 17.10
CA PRO A 341 4.42 -26.61 17.34
C PRO A 341 3.76 -27.06 16.04
N GLU A 342 3.20 -28.27 16.06
CA GLU A 342 2.50 -28.86 14.92
C GLU A 342 1.44 -27.89 14.36
N GLY A 343 1.26 -27.91 13.03
CA GLY A 343 0.30 -27.05 12.35
C GLY A 343 0.80 -25.64 12.05
N MET A 344 2.12 -25.39 12.01
CA MET A 344 2.67 -24.17 11.42
C MET A 344 2.38 -24.15 9.90
N LEU A 345 1.27 -23.53 9.52
CA LEU A 345 0.79 -23.45 8.13
C LEU A 345 1.80 -22.72 7.24
N SER A 346 1.86 -23.01 5.94
CA SER A 346 2.66 -22.20 5.00
C SER A 346 2.25 -20.70 5.03
N PRO A 347 3.08 -19.76 4.53
CA PRO A 347 2.70 -18.36 4.44
C PRO A 347 1.34 -18.15 3.75
N ALA A 348 1.09 -18.81 2.62
CA ALA A 348 -0.18 -18.74 1.91
C ALA A 348 -1.36 -19.27 2.74
N GLU A 349 -1.25 -20.47 3.32
CA GLU A 349 -2.32 -21.08 4.14
C GLU A 349 -2.58 -20.27 5.41
N SER A 350 -1.56 -19.64 6.00
CA SER A 350 -1.74 -18.81 7.21
C SER A 350 -2.62 -17.57 7.00
N ILE A 351 -2.77 -17.13 5.74
CA ILE A 351 -3.61 -15.99 5.36
C ILE A 351 -5.08 -16.41 5.31
N THR A 352 -5.39 -17.54 4.66
CA THR A 352 -6.77 -17.95 4.33
C THR A 352 -7.35 -18.98 5.30
N GLU A 353 -6.53 -19.93 5.76
CA GLU A 353 -6.97 -21.04 6.62
C GLU A 353 -6.53 -20.86 8.09
N GLY A 354 -5.58 -19.96 8.35
CA GLY A 354 -5.07 -19.63 9.70
C GLY A 354 -6.17 -19.46 10.75
N PRO A 355 -7.19 -18.59 10.53
CA PRO A 355 -8.28 -18.40 11.48
C PRO A 355 -9.10 -19.65 11.82
N LYS A 356 -9.04 -20.70 10.98
CA LYS A 356 -9.78 -21.96 11.17
C LYS A 356 -8.91 -23.07 11.73
N LEU A 357 -7.64 -23.13 11.32
CA LEU A 357 -6.76 -24.28 11.57
C LEU A 357 -5.81 -24.07 12.76
N TYR A 358 -5.46 -22.84 13.11
CA TYR A 358 -4.61 -22.64 14.29
C TYR A 358 -5.37 -22.97 15.57
N GLY A 359 -4.75 -23.82 16.40
CA GLY A 359 -5.22 -24.16 17.74
C GLY A 359 -4.65 -23.24 18.81
N ARG A 360 -5.15 -23.39 20.04
CA ARG A 360 -4.63 -22.69 21.22
C ARG A 360 -3.27 -23.26 21.60
N VAL A 361 -2.21 -22.53 21.26
CA VAL A 361 -0.82 -22.90 21.56
C VAL A 361 -0.08 -21.67 22.09
N ASN A 362 0.56 -21.83 23.25
CA ASN A 362 1.49 -20.87 23.82
C ASN A 362 2.92 -21.34 23.53
N VAL A 363 3.76 -20.45 23.00
CA VAL A 363 5.15 -20.73 22.60
C VAL A 363 6.18 -19.95 23.42
N MET A 364 5.76 -19.26 24.46
CA MET A 364 6.61 -18.38 25.27
C MET A 364 7.78 -19.10 25.96
N ASP A 365 7.61 -20.38 26.32
CA ASP A 365 8.65 -21.17 27.00
C ASP A 365 9.67 -21.83 26.07
N ILE A 366 9.44 -21.81 24.75
CA ILE A 366 10.32 -22.48 23.78
C ILE A 366 11.75 -21.91 23.78
N PRO A 367 11.99 -20.58 23.85
CA PRO A 367 13.34 -20.05 23.99
C PRO A 367 14.14 -20.67 25.15
N ARG A 368 13.51 -21.01 26.28
CA ARG A 368 14.17 -21.65 27.43
C ARG A 368 14.42 -23.14 27.24
N SER A 369 13.52 -23.83 26.57
CA SER A 369 13.53 -25.30 26.46
C SER A 369 14.18 -25.82 25.17
N CYS A 370 14.40 -24.96 24.18
CA CYS A 370 14.88 -25.38 22.86
C CYS A 370 16.36 -25.80 22.79
N GLY A 371 17.17 -25.47 23.81
CA GLY A 371 18.59 -25.82 23.87
C GLY A 371 19.52 -25.01 22.96
N ILE A 372 19.01 -24.00 22.25
CA ILE A 372 19.82 -23.10 21.40
C ILE A 372 20.51 -22.02 22.25
N LEU A 373 19.76 -21.43 23.20
CA LEU A 373 20.28 -20.36 24.07
C LEU A 373 21.02 -20.96 25.27
N SER A 374 22.22 -20.46 25.53
CA SER A 374 22.95 -20.71 26.77
C SER A 374 22.24 -20.07 27.97
N SER A 375 22.57 -20.54 29.18
CA SER A 375 22.06 -19.92 30.41
C SER A 375 22.42 -18.44 30.52
N LYS A 376 23.55 -18.02 29.92
CA LYS A 376 23.97 -16.62 29.87
C LYS A 376 23.08 -15.80 28.93
N GLU A 377 22.81 -16.28 27.72
CA GLU A 377 21.92 -15.59 26.76
C GLU A 377 20.48 -15.45 27.29
N LEU A 378 19.98 -16.48 27.97
CA LEU A 378 18.70 -16.42 28.67
C LEU A 378 18.72 -15.36 29.77
N GLU A 379 19.79 -15.30 30.57
CA GLU A 379 19.93 -14.26 31.59
C GLU A 379 19.97 -12.84 30.99
N ILE A 380 20.72 -12.64 29.90
CA ILE A 380 20.81 -11.35 29.19
C ILE A 380 19.42 -10.88 28.74
N THR A 381 18.65 -11.77 28.14
CA THR A 381 17.35 -11.43 27.53
C THR A 381 16.19 -11.35 28.53
N GLU A 382 16.36 -11.85 29.76
CA GLU A 382 15.26 -11.92 30.75
C GLU A 382 15.46 -11.06 32.00
N LYS A 383 16.70 -10.75 32.38
CA LYS A 383 16.98 -10.10 33.68
C LYS A 383 17.42 -8.64 33.58
N TYR A 384 17.60 -8.11 32.38
CA TYR A 384 18.07 -6.75 32.18
C TYR A 384 16.94 -5.87 31.62
N ASP A 385 16.85 -4.65 32.13
CA ASP A 385 16.24 -3.53 31.44
C ASP A 385 17.30 -2.84 30.56
N VAL A 386 16.90 -1.85 29.75
CA VAL A 386 17.81 -1.13 28.84
C VAL A 386 19.03 -0.57 29.58
N ARG A 387 18.83 0.01 30.77
CA ARG A 387 19.91 0.65 31.55
C ARG A 387 20.87 -0.36 32.15
N GLY A 388 20.34 -1.44 32.72
CA GLY A 388 21.10 -2.54 33.27
C GLY A 388 21.95 -3.22 32.18
N LEU A 389 21.39 -3.39 30.98
CA LEU A 389 22.10 -3.97 29.85
C LEU A 389 23.27 -3.08 29.42
N VAL A 390 23.03 -1.78 29.23
CA VAL A 390 24.08 -0.80 28.88
C VAL A 390 25.18 -0.77 29.93
N SER A 391 24.83 -0.77 31.22
CA SER A 391 25.80 -0.83 32.32
C SER A 391 26.65 -2.11 32.24
N ALA A 392 26.02 -3.27 32.09
CA ALA A 392 26.73 -4.54 32.01
C ALA A 392 27.64 -4.66 30.77
N MET A 393 27.23 -4.10 29.63
CA MET A 393 28.07 -4.02 28.43
C MET A 393 29.24 -3.05 28.61
N THR A 394 29.00 -1.87 29.20
CA THR A 394 30.05 -0.86 29.45
C THR A 394 31.13 -1.38 30.41
N ASP A 395 30.74 -2.19 31.39
CA ASP A 395 31.66 -2.86 32.33
C ASP A 395 32.40 -4.06 31.71
N GLY A 396 32.14 -4.39 30.43
CA GLY A 396 32.72 -5.54 29.73
C GLY A 396 32.18 -6.90 30.20
N ARG A 397 31.07 -6.94 30.94
CA ARG A 397 30.47 -8.19 31.47
C ARG A 397 29.69 -8.98 30.41
N LEU A 398 29.14 -8.29 29.40
CA LEU A 398 28.29 -8.85 28.35
C LEU A 398 28.75 -8.42 26.94
N GLN A 399 28.44 -9.23 25.94
CA GLN A 399 28.55 -8.94 24.50
C GLN A 399 27.16 -9.09 23.86
N ALA A 400 26.91 -8.43 22.72
CA ALA A 400 25.61 -8.48 22.05
C ALA A 400 25.48 -9.75 21.18
N GLU A 401 24.43 -10.54 21.43
CA GLU A 401 24.07 -11.74 20.67
C GLU A 401 22.56 -11.71 20.36
N ASP A 402 22.18 -11.96 19.09
CA ASP A 402 20.81 -11.72 18.58
C ASP A 402 19.98 -13.01 18.40
N VAL A 403 20.42 -14.12 18.99
CA VAL A 403 19.90 -15.49 18.76
C VAL A 403 18.39 -15.62 19.04
N ARG A 404 17.88 -14.90 20.05
CA ARG A 404 16.46 -15.01 20.47
C ARG A 404 15.48 -14.44 19.45
N ALA A 405 15.90 -13.47 18.63
CA ALA A 405 15.07 -12.92 17.55
C ALA A 405 14.79 -13.96 16.45
N ALA A 406 15.78 -14.80 16.13
CA ALA A 406 15.63 -15.89 15.15
C ALA A 406 14.66 -16.97 15.65
N ILE A 407 14.72 -17.31 16.95
CA ILE A 407 13.77 -18.23 17.59
C ILE A 407 12.35 -17.66 17.52
N ALA A 408 12.17 -16.39 17.90
CA ALA A 408 10.87 -15.72 17.86
C ALA A 408 10.28 -15.72 16.45
N HIS A 409 11.10 -15.44 15.42
CA HIS A 409 10.66 -15.48 14.02
C HIS A 409 10.11 -16.84 13.62
N GLN A 410 10.85 -17.91 13.91
CA GLN A 410 10.47 -19.28 13.53
C GLN A 410 9.15 -19.72 14.19
N LEU A 411 8.81 -19.15 15.35
CA LEU A 411 7.59 -19.46 16.09
C LEU A 411 6.40 -18.56 15.75
N THR A 412 6.65 -17.35 15.20
CA THR A 412 5.61 -16.30 15.07
C THR A 412 5.56 -15.56 13.73
N ARG A 413 6.53 -15.70 12.82
CA ARG A 413 6.65 -14.90 11.58
C ARG A 413 6.70 -13.39 11.79
N CYS A 414 7.39 -12.95 12.85
CA CYS A 414 7.43 -11.55 13.24
C CYS A 414 8.42 -10.67 12.45
N LEU A 415 9.28 -11.24 11.59
CA LEU A 415 10.33 -10.49 10.87
C LEU A 415 10.04 -10.40 9.37
N THR A 416 10.52 -9.34 8.73
CA THR A 416 10.60 -9.18 7.27
C THR A 416 12.05 -9.26 6.80
N GLU A 417 12.95 -8.55 7.49
CA GLU A 417 14.37 -8.46 7.15
C GLU A 417 15.22 -8.74 8.41
N PRO A 418 15.74 -9.96 8.58
CA PRO A 418 16.70 -10.26 9.64
C PRO A 418 18.05 -9.61 9.31
N LEU A 419 18.55 -8.74 10.20
CA LEU A 419 19.79 -7.99 9.98
C LEU A 419 20.95 -8.54 10.82
N PHE A 420 20.88 -9.81 11.24
CA PHE A 420 21.78 -10.43 12.22
C PHE A 420 23.26 -10.27 11.85
N ASP A 421 23.65 -10.55 10.61
CA ASP A 421 25.02 -10.35 10.14
C ASP A 421 25.51 -8.90 10.26
N ARG A 422 24.64 -7.94 9.93
CA ARG A 422 24.94 -6.51 10.04
C ARG A 422 25.00 -6.09 11.51
N ALA A 423 24.13 -6.64 12.34
CA ALA A 423 24.06 -6.41 13.77
C ALA A 423 25.30 -6.94 14.51
N LEU A 424 25.71 -8.18 14.26
CA LEU A 424 26.94 -8.78 14.79
C LEU A 424 28.19 -7.96 14.39
N ARG A 425 28.29 -7.53 13.13
CA ARG A 425 29.40 -6.64 12.72
C ARG A 425 29.36 -5.28 13.42
N ARG A 426 28.17 -4.74 13.72
CA ARG A 426 28.02 -3.50 14.47
C ARG A 426 28.38 -3.71 15.94
N ALA A 427 27.96 -4.80 16.55
CA ALA A 427 28.34 -5.21 17.91
C ALA A 427 29.87 -5.26 18.04
N GLN A 428 30.55 -5.97 17.14
CA GLN A 428 32.01 -6.06 17.16
C GLN A 428 32.68 -4.68 17.06
N LYS A 429 32.17 -3.77 16.21
CA LYS A 429 32.69 -2.40 16.11
C LYS A 429 32.48 -1.58 17.37
N LEU A 430 31.38 -1.80 18.09
CA LEU A 430 31.08 -1.14 19.35
C LEU A 430 31.98 -1.66 20.47
N ASP A 431 32.21 -2.98 20.53
CA ASP A 431 33.17 -3.60 21.45
C ASP A 431 34.60 -3.11 21.20
N ASP A 432 35.02 -3.04 19.92
CA ASP A 432 36.32 -2.50 19.52
C ASP A 432 36.47 -1.02 19.91
N HIS A 433 35.40 -0.25 19.75
CA HIS A 433 35.36 1.14 20.19
C HIS A 433 35.58 1.22 21.70
N LEU A 434 34.76 0.52 22.49
CA LEU A 434 34.83 0.53 23.95
C LEU A 434 36.23 0.10 24.44
N ARG A 435 36.80 -0.97 23.88
CA ARG A 435 38.16 -1.42 24.20
C ARG A 435 39.22 -0.36 23.90
N ARG A 436 39.08 0.36 22.78
CA ARG A 436 40.06 1.34 22.33
C ARG A 436 39.95 2.69 23.05
N THR A 437 38.74 3.14 23.37
CA THR A 437 38.50 4.48 23.94
C THR A 437 38.29 4.46 25.46
N GLY A 438 37.95 3.29 26.03
CA GLY A 438 37.53 3.16 27.43
C GLY A 438 36.16 3.76 27.72
N SER A 439 35.39 4.15 26.69
CA SER A 439 34.08 4.80 26.85
C SER A 439 33.05 4.25 25.85
N PRO A 440 31.76 4.20 26.24
CA PRO A 440 30.71 3.74 25.34
C PRO A 440 30.49 4.74 24.20
N ALA A 441 30.16 4.21 23.02
CA ALA A 441 29.87 5.01 21.82
C ALA A 441 28.66 5.96 21.97
N GLY A 442 27.80 5.72 22.95
CA GLY A 442 26.63 6.54 23.26
C GLY A 442 25.79 5.93 24.39
N PRO A 443 24.69 6.59 24.80
CA PRO A 443 23.87 6.17 25.95
C PRO A 443 23.05 4.90 25.71
N LEU A 444 22.93 4.43 24.47
CA LEU A 444 22.27 3.18 24.09
C LEU A 444 23.28 2.16 23.53
N HIS A 445 24.54 2.25 23.95
CA HIS A 445 25.61 1.38 23.47
C HIS A 445 25.25 -0.10 23.56
N GLY A 446 25.24 -0.78 22.41
CA GLY A 446 25.02 -2.22 22.31
C GLY A 446 23.56 -2.66 22.46
N VAL A 447 22.62 -1.74 22.70
CA VAL A 447 21.21 -2.10 22.90
C VAL A 447 20.62 -2.62 21.59
N PRO A 448 20.08 -3.86 21.55
CA PRO A 448 19.43 -4.40 20.37
C PRO A 448 18.03 -3.78 20.21
N VAL A 449 17.80 -3.22 19.03
CA VAL A 449 16.57 -2.51 18.66
C VAL A 449 16.02 -3.07 17.36
N SER A 450 14.71 -3.24 17.29
CA SER A 450 13.97 -3.60 16.08
C SER A 450 13.15 -2.41 15.59
N VAL A 451 12.92 -2.35 14.27
CA VAL A 451 12.08 -1.32 13.67
C VAL A 451 11.04 -1.93 12.74
N LYS A 452 9.84 -1.36 12.72
CA LYS A 452 8.78 -1.75 11.77
C LYS A 452 9.28 -1.71 10.32
N ASP A 453 8.75 -2.58 9.45
CA ASP A 453 9.13 -2.62 8.03
C ASP A 453 8.97 -1.29 7.28
N THR A 454 8.24 -0.32 7.82
CA THR A 454 8.07 0.99 7.19
C THR A 454 9.33 1.86 7.24
N PHE A 455 10.19 1.72 8.26
CA PHE A 455 11.38 2.57 8.42
C PHE A 455 12.44 2.23 7.38
N TRP A 456 12.97 3.25 6.69
CA TRP A 456 14.08 3.05 5.77
C TRP A 456 15.37 2.73 6.52
N ILE A 457 16.07 1.71 6.03
CA ILE A 457 17.45 1.39 6.41
C ILE A 457 18.23 1.28 5.10
N GLU A 458 19.32 2.03 4.98
CA GLU A 458 20.14 2.04 3.78
C GLU A 458 20.54 0.61 3.38
N GLY A 459 20.28 0.27 2.11
CA GLY A 459 20.57 -1.03 1.51
C GLY A 459 19.57 -2.14 1.84
N VAL A 460 18.48 -1.85 2.56
CA VAL A 460 17.47 -2.84 3.00
C VAL A 460 16.10 -2.46 2.44
N ASP A 461 15.32 -3.45 2.03
CA ASP A 461 13.94 -3.25 1.55
C ASP A 461 13.03 -2.69 2.64
N SER A 462 12.03 -1.90 2.23
CA SER A 462 10.83 -1.58 3.01
C SER A 462 9.61 -1.92 2.18
N SER A 463 9.15 -3.17 2.25
CA SER A 463 8.12 -3.69 1.35
C SER A 463 6.70 -3.34 1.78
N ILE A 464 6.51 -3.03 3.07
CA ILE A 464 5.21 -2.89 3.76
C ILE A 464 4.25 -4.05 3.50
N GLY A 465 4.79 -5.25 3.26
CA GLY A 465 4.03 -6.45 2.93
C GLY A 465 3.47 -6.50 1.50
N LEU A 466 3.93 -5.61 0.61
CA LEU A 466 3.48 -5.53 -0.79
C LEU A 466 4.57 -5.98 -1.76
N SER A 467 4.22 -6.90 -2.66
CA SER A 467 5.14 -7.41 -3.68
C SER A 467 5.67 -6.32 -4.63
N ALA A 468 4.88 -5.26 -4.88
CA ALA A 468 5.28 -4.13 -5.71
C ALA A 468 6.44 -3.31 -5.12
N LEU A 469 6.72 -3.46 -3.83
CA LEU A 469 7.75 -2.72 -3.10
C LEU A 469 8.91 -3.62 -2.63
N ALA A 470 8.84 -4.92 -2.90
CA ALA A 470 9.95 -5.84 -2.68
C ALA A 470 11.12 -5.57 -3.66
N PHE A 471 12.34 -5.87 -3.22
CA PHE A 471 13.59 -5.70 -3.98
C PHE A 471 13.84 -4.26 -4.44
N LYS A 472 13.48 -3.31 -3.57
CA LYS A 472 13.67 -1.86 -3.74
C LYS A 472 14.33 -1.31 -2.48
N PRO A 473 15.61 -1.62 -2.25
CA PRO A 473 16.29 -1.25 -1.02
C PRO A 473 16.34 0.27 -0.86
N ALA A 474 16.16 0.75 0.37
CA ALA A 474 16.20 2.17 0.66
C ALA A 474 17.60 2.73 0.39
N LYS A 475 17.64 3.97 -0.12
CA LYS A 475 18.88 4.67 -0.49
C LYS A 475 19.54 5.40 0.68
N SER A 476 18.82 5.55 1.79
CA SER A 476 19.29 6.23 3.00
C SER A 476 18.55 5.65 4.19
N ASN A 477 19.10 5.86 5.38
CA ASN A 477 18.39 5.57 6.63
C ASN A 477 17.26 6.57 6.85
N ALA A 478 16.26 6.16 7.63
CA ALA A 478 15.32 7.06 8.27
C ALA A 478 16.05 7.87 9.36
N PRO A 479 15.67 9.15 9.61
CA PRO A 479 16.22 9.95 10.71
C PRO A 479 16.23 9.26 12.08
N LEU A 480 15.19 8.49 12.41
CA LEU A 480 15.16 7.72 13.66
C LEU A 480 16.24 6.64 13.70
N VAL A 481 16.51 5.97 12.58
CA VAL A 481 17.56 4.94 12.49
C VAL A 481 18.94 5.57 12.68
N ASP A 482 19.20 6.72 12.05
CA ASP A 482 20.47 7.45 12.25
C ASP A 482 20.63 7.92 13.70
N LEU A 483 19.56 8.44 14.32
CA LEU A 483 19.56 8.83 15.72
C LEU A 483 19.89 7.64 16.64
N LEU A 484 19.19 6.52 16.49
CA LEU A 484 19.44 5.31 17.28
C LEU A 484 20.88 4.80 17.13
N GLN A 485 21.39 4.74 15.90
CA GLN A 485 22.78 4.31 15.64
C GLN A 485 23.81 5.27 16.21
N SER A 486 23.54 6.59 16.18
CA SER A 486 24.41 7.61 16.78
C SER A 486 24.47 7.50 18.31
N LEU A 487 23.39 7.01 18.94
CA LEU A 487 23.33 6.74 20.38
C LEU A 487 23.99 5.39 20.74
N GLY A 488 24.49 4.63 19.77
CA GLY A 488 25.17 3.36 19.98
C GLY A 488 24.26 2.12 19.91
N ALA A 489 22.98 2.27 19.55
CA ALA A 489 22.08 1.14 19.41
C ALA A 489 22.41 0.27 18.17
N ILE A 490 21.97 -0.98 18.20
CA ILE A 490 22.16 -1.97 17.15
C ILE A 490 20.78 -2.30 16.55
N ILE A 491 20.58 -2.04 15.26
CA ILE A 491 19.34 -2.43 14.58
C ILE A 491 19.45 -3.89 14.13
N ILE A 492 18.64 -4.77 14.72
CA ILE A 492 18.78 -6.23 14.58
C ILE A 492 17.85 -6.84 13.53
N ALA A 493 16.70 -6.20 13.26
CA ALA A 493 15.75 -6.68 12.28
C ALA A 493 14.72 -5.60 11.90
N LYS A 494 14.05 -5.83 10.76
CA LYS A 494 12.78 -5.21 10.42
C LYS A 494 11.62 -6.18 10.66
N THR A 495 10.50 -5.67 11.14
CA THR A 495 9.37 -6.51 11.59
C THR A 495 8.12 -6.44 10.74
N ASN A 496 7.40 -7.55 10.71
CA ASN A 496 6.26 -7.81 9.84
C ASN A 496 5.04 -6.92 10.15
N VAL A 497 4.31 -6.59 9.08
CA VAL A 497 3.19 -5.64 9.05
C VAL A 497 2.04 -6.19 8.22
N PRO A 498 0.81 -5.69 8.34
CA PRO A 498 -0.24 -6.07 7.41
C PRO A 498 -0.12 -5.42 6.05
N GLN A 499 -0.72 -6.08 5.06
CA GLN A 499 -0.95 -5.51 3.73
C GLN A 499 -1.60 -4.12 3.86
N THR A 500 -1.07 -3.13 3.14
CA THR A 500 -1.50 -1.71 3.15
C THR A 500 -1.26 -0.92 4.43
N LEU A 501 -0.76 -1.54 5.51
CA LEU A 501 -0.70 -0.97 6.86
C LEU A 501 -2.08 -0.64 7.49
N GLY A 502 -3.17 -0.87 6.77
CA GLY A 502 -4.54 -0.45 7.09
C GLY A 502 -5.37 -1.44 7.92
N THR A 503 -4.74 -2.41 8.59
CA THR A 503 -5.43 -3.39 9.43
C THR A 503 -4.88 -3.44 10.85
N LEU A 504 -5.74 -3.84 11.79
CA LEU A 504 -5.38 -4.11 13.19
C LEU A 504 -5.14 -5.61 13.45
N ASP A 505 -4.55 -6.23 12.44
CA ASP A 505 -3.96 -7.57 12.40
C ASP A 505 -2.67 -7.44 11.57
N SER A 506 -1.79 -8.43 11.54
CA SER A 506 -0.50 -8.37 10.83
C SER A 506 -0.34 -9.55 9.88
N CYS A 507 -0.88 -9.39 8.67
CA CYS A 507 -0.99 -10.42 7.65
C CYS A 507 -0.76 -9.81 6.26
N ASN A 508 0.09 -10.43 5.44
CA ASN A 508 0.33 -10.02 4.06
C ASN A 508 0.80 -11.19 3.20
N HIS A 509 0.82 -11.03 1.88
CA HIS A 509 1.17 -12.10 0.95
C HIS A 509 2.68 -12.37 0.84
N LEU A 510 3.55 -11.43 1.22
CA LEU A 510 5.00 -11.63 1.18
C LEU A 510 5.50 -12.53 2.30
N PHE A 511 5.07 -12.30 3.54
CA PHE A 511 5.62 -12.95 4.74
C PHE A 511 4.58 -13.80 5.50
N GLY A 512 3.32 -13.80 5.04
CA GLY A 512 2.22 -14.48 5.71
C GLY A 512 1.72 -13.76 6.96
N ARG A 513 1.06 -14.50 7.83
CA ARG A 513 0.48 -13.98 9.08
C ARG A 513 1.46 -14.06 10.24
N THR A 514 1.61 -12.95 10.97
CA THR A 514 2.27 -12.93 12.28
C THR A 514 1.35 -13.57 13.32
N LEU A 515 1.87 -14.52 14.09
CA LEU A 515 1.13 -15.24 15.13
C LEU A 515 1.37 -14.61 16.50
N ASN A 516 0.34 -14.60 17.33
CA ASN A 516 0.47 -14.21 18.72
C ASN A 516 1.14 -15.36 19.52
N PRO A 517 2.30 -15.13 20.17
CA PRO A 517 3.03 -16.17 20.90
C PRO A 517 2.31 -16.71 22.14
N LEU A 518 1.35 -15.96 22.71
CA LEU A 518 0.56 -16.41 23.87
C LEU A 518 -0.54 -17.38 23.45
N ASN A 519 -1.14 -17.16 22.28
CA ASN A 519 -2.17 -18.03 21.71
C ASN A 519 -2.30 -17.79 20.20
N ARG A 520 -1.97 -18.83 19.41
CA ARG A 520 -2.04 -18.79 17.95
C ARG A 520 -3.44 -18.62 17.35
N GLN A 521 -4.51 -18.60 18.15
CA GLN A 521 -5.85 -18.25 17.68
C GLN A 521 -6.11 -16.74 17.67
N TRP A 522 -5.33 -15.97 18.41
CA TRP A 522 -5.51 -14.53 18.56
C TRP A 522 -4.83 -13.74 17.45
N THR A 523 -5.37 -12.55 17.18
CA THR A 523 -4.65 -11.55 16.41
C THR A 523 -3.36 -11.15 17.13
N ALA A 524 -2.29 -10.92 16.36
CA ALA A 524 -1.07 -10.30 16.90
C ALA A 524 -1.23 -8.78 17.10
N GLY A 525 -2.38 -8.22 16.69
CA GLY A 525 -2.59 -6.79 16.54
C GLY A 525 -1.93 -6.25 15.27
N GLY A 526 -2.17 -4.97 14.97
CA GLY A 526 -1.59 -4.33 13.80
C GLY A 526 -1.67 -2.81 13.86
N SER A 527 -0.95 -2.09 13.00
CA SER A 527 -0.09 -2.63 11.94
C SER A 527 1.35 -2.94 12.37
N THR A 528 1.69 -2.79 13.65
CA THR A 528 3.03 -3.11 14.20
C THR A 528 3.04 -4.45 14.96
N GLY A 529 2.38 -5.48 14.42
CA GLY A 529 2.24 -6.78 15.11
C GLY A 529 3.53 -7.59 15.17
N GLY A 530 4.42 -7.45 14.17
CA GLY A 530 5.75 -8.07 14.19
C GLY A 530 6.59 -7.61 15.39
N GLU A 531 6.68 -6.30 15.64
CA GLU A 531 7.34 -5.78 16.85
C GLU A 531 6.71 -6.35 18.13
N GLY A 532 5.37 -6.37 18.18
CA GLY A 532 4.65 -6.88 19.34
C GLY A 532 5.02 -8.33 19.68
N ALA A 533 4.97 -9.22 18.68
CA ALA A 533 5.31 -10.63 18.86
C ALA A 533 6.80 -10.82 19.18
N LEU A 534 7.70 -10.07 18.52
CA LEU A 534 9.14 -10.14 18.76
C LEU A 534 9.49 -9.71 20.19
N LEU A 535 8.92 -8.61 20.68
CA LEU A 535 9.15 -8.09 22.02
C LEU A 535 8.56 -8.98 23.11
N ALA A 536 7.34 -9.50 22.91
CA ALA A 536 6.75 -10.45 23.84
C ALA A 536 7.68 -11.65 24.08
N MET A 537 8.30 -12.15 23.02
CA MET A 537 9.28 -13.25 23.09
C MET A 537 10.70 -12.80 23.48
N ARG A 538 10.92 -11.53 23.86
CA ARG A 538 12.23 -10.93 24.21
C ARG A 538 13.29 -11.07 23.13
N GLY A 539 12.88 -11.11 21.86
CA GLY A 539 13.80 -11.12 20.73
C GLY A 539 14.43 -9.75 20.42
N SER A 540 13.95 -8.68 21.06
CA SER A 540 14.47 -7.33 21.00
C SER A 540 14.27 -6.66 22.36
N MET A 541 15.08 -5.66 22.72
CA MET A 541 14.90 -4.91 23.97
C MET A 541 13.83 -3.82 23.81
N VAL A 542 13.87 -3.12 22.68
CA VAL A 542 12.93 -2.06 22.32
C VAL A 542 12.63 -2.14 20.83
N GLY A 543 11.36 -2.02 20.47
CA GLY A 543 10.90 -1.96 19.08
C GLY A 543 10.36 -0.58 18.75
N PHE A 544 10.50 -0.12 17.51
CA PHE A 544 9.88 1.12 17.04
C PHE A 544 8.80 0.85 16.00
N GLY A 545 7.59 1.29 16.32
CA GLY A 545 6.41 1.20 15.46
C GLY A 545 5.95 2.56 14.95
N THR A 546 4.84 2.53 14.22
CA THR A 546 4.12 3.74 13.80
C THR A 546 2.65 3.64 14.16
N ASP A 547 1.99 4.77 14.39
CA ASP A 547 0.59 4.83 14.85
C ASP A 547 -0.16 6.01 14.18
N ILE A 548 -1.20 5.67 13.41
CA ILE A 548 -2.18 6.61 12.83
C ILE A 548 -3.63 6.30 13.24
N GLY A 549 -3.83 5.15 13.89
CA GLY A 549 -5.16 4.68 14.31
C GLY A 549 -5.13 3.68 15.47
N GLY A 550 -3.98 3.50 16.13
CA GLY A 550 -3.77 2.51 17.19
C GLY A 550 -2.57 1.60 16.98
N SER A 551 -1.80 1.75 15.91
CA SER A 551 -0.87 0.73 15.44
C SER A 551 0.39 0.47 16.30
N ILE A 552 0.68 1.30 17.31
CA ILE A 552 1.64 0.97 18.38
C ILE A 552 0.90 0.29 19.54
N ARG A 553 -0.27 0.85 19.88
CA ARG A 553 -1.02 0.50 21.08
C ARG A 553 -1.73 -0.85 20.97
N VAL A 554 -2.34 -1.15 19.82
CA VAL A 554 -3.10 -2.38 19.58
C VAL A 554 -2.21 -3.62 19.65
N PRO A 555 -1.05 -3.69 18.97
CA PRO A 555 -0.10 -4.78 19.21
C PRO A 555 0.33 -4.87 20.66
N ALA A 556 0.60 -3.75 21.34
CA ALA A 556 0.98 -3.77 22.76
C ALA A 556 -0.10 -4.43 23.64
N MET A 557 -1.37 -4.08 23.43
CA MET A 557 -2.51 -4.72 24.09
C MET A 557 -2.60 -6.22 23.78
N CYS A 558 -2.52 -6.60 22.51
CA CYS A 558 -2.68 -7.99 22.07
C CYS A 558 -1.61 -8.92 22.64
N GLN A 559 -0.43 -8.37 22.94
CA GLN A 559 0.75 -9.12 23.37
C GLN A 559 1.03 -8.99 24.87
N GLY A 560 0.27 -8.15 25.58
CA GLY A 560 0.51 -7.89 27.00
C GLY A 560 1.83 -7.17 27.27
N ILE A 561 2.23 -6.27 26.37
CA ILE A 561 3.45 -5.44 26.50
C ILE A 561 3.09 -3.95 26.54
N TYR A 562 4.10 -3.10 26.69
CA TYR A 562 3.94 -1.65 26.79
C TYR A 562 4.13 -1.01 25.43
N GLY A 563 3.29 -0.03 25.10
CA GLY A 563 3.39 0.77 23.88
C GLY A 563 3.26 2.25 24.19
N PHE A 564 4.02 3.09 23.50
CA PHE A 564 4.01 4.53 23.69
C PHE A 564 3.80 5.25 22.36
N LYS A 565 2.60 5.80 22.16
CA LYS A 565 2.29 6.69 21.04
C LYS A 565 2.57 8.13 21.47
N PRO A 566 3.67 8.77 21.04
CA PRO A 566 3.94 10.15 21.42
C PRO A 566 3.03 11.14 20.67
N SER A 567 3.16 12.43 20.99
CA SER A 567 2.70 13.52 20.13
C SER A 567 3.56 13.64 18.87
N THR A 568 2.98 14.23 17.83
CA THR A 568 3.65 14.45 16.54
C THR A 568 4.95 15.23 16.72
N GLY A 569 6.02 14.76 16.07
CA GLY A 569 7.36 15.38 16.07
C GLY A 569 8.25 15.07 17.28
N ARG A 570 7.75 14.32 18.29
CA ARG A 570 8.55 13.95 19.48
C ARG A 570 9.55 12.84 19.22
N VAL A 571 9.26 11.99 18.25
CA VAL A 571 10.15 10.95 17.72
C VAL A 571 10.18 11.18 16.21
N PRO A 572 11.35 11.28 15.57
CA PRO A 572 11.44 11.51 14.12
C PRO A 572 10.62 10.49 13.34
N TYR A 573 9.66 10.95 12.54
CA TYR A 573 8.82 10.10 11.72
C TYR A 573 9.36 9.93 10.30
N GLY A 574 10.09 10.90 9.76
CA GLY A 574 10.57 10.90 8.37
C GLY A 574 11.25 9.60 7.90
N GLY A 575 11.38 9.43 6.58
CA GLY A 575 12.03 8.25 6.00
C GLY A 575 11.23 6.95 6.10
N GLN A 576 9.96 6.99 5.67
CA GLN A 576 9.02 5.87 5.74
C GLN A 576 8.59 5.43 4.35
N GLU A 577 8.48 4.12 4.13
CA GLU A 577 7.61 3.57 3.11
C GLU A 577 6.19 3.45 3.65
N SER A 578 5.21 3.99 2.91
CA SER A 578 3.80 4.02 3.33
C SER A 578 2.84 3.54 2.26
N GLY A 579 3.30 3.34 1.02
CA GLY A 579 2.46 3.05 -0.13
C GLY A 579 1.45 4.16 -0.45
N GLN A 580 1.65 5.36 0.11
CA GLN A 580 0.82 6.55 -0.11
C GLN A 580 1.54 7.55 -1.00
N ILE A 581 0.78 8.48 -1.57
CA ILE A 581 1.33 9.58 -2.34
C ILE A 581 2.27 10.42 -1.44
N PRO A 582 3.52 10.72 -1.88
CA PRO A 582 4.42 11.57 -1.12
C PRO A 582 3.77 12.90 -0.71
N GLY A 583 3.93 13.27 0.55
CA GLY A 583 3.37 14.52 1.11
C GLY A 583 1.94 14.43 1.64
N LYS A 584 1.21 13.32 1.42
CA LYS A 584 -0.17 13.13 1.96
C LYS A 584 -0.27 13.43 3.46
N GLY A 585 0.72 13.01 4.25
CA GLY A 585 0.74 13.22 5.70
C GLY A 585 0.71 14.70 6.12
N ARG A 586 1.05 15.65 5.26
CA ARG A 586 1.00 17.10 5.57
C ARG A 586 -0.42 17.69 5.48
N ILE A 587 -1.33 17.01 4.80
CA ILE A 587 -2.71 17.46 4.57
C ILE A 587 -3.75 16.55 5.24
N ALA A 588 -3.36 15.32 5.59
CA ALA A 588 -4.19 14.29 6.21
C ALA A 588 -4.06 14.26 7.75
N LEU A 589 -4.56 13.18 8.36
CA LEU A 589 -4.20 12.83 9.74
C LEU A 589 -2.71 12.45 9.80
N GLN A 590 -1.97 12.99 10.78
CA GLN A 590 -0.53 12.77 10.91
C GLN A 590 -0.23 11.47 11.68
N PRO A 591 0.52 10.53 11.10
CA PRO A 591 1.07 9.39 11.83
C PRO A 591 2.24 9.83 12.73
N VAL A 592 2.54 9.02 13.75
CA VAL A 592 3.73 9.19 14.59
C VAL A 592 4.56 7.92 14.65
N ALA A 593 5.86 8.05 14.93
CA ALA A 593 6.73 6.95 15.34
C ALA A 593 6.78 6.87 16.87
N GLY A 594 6.99 5.69 17.45
CA GLY A 594 7.10 5.54 18.90
C GLY A 594 7.50 4.14 19.35
N PRO A 595 7.98 3.99 20.60
CA PRO A 595 8.51 2.72 21.09
C PRO A 595 7.43 1.76 21.59
N LEU A 596 7.72 0.47 21.46
CA LEU A 596 7.13 -0.63 22.19
C LEU A 596 8.24 -1.29 23.03
N ALA A 597 7.93 -1.70 24.25
CA ALA A 597 8.89 -2.37 25.13
C ALA A 597 8.19 -3.28 26.14
N CYS A 598 8.97 -3.96 26.98
CA CYS A 598 8.45 -4.86 28.01
C CYS A 598 8.31 -4.21 29.39
N SER A 599 8.64 -2.93 29.52
CA SER A 599 8.41 -2.16 30.74
C SER A 599 8.25 -0.66 30.45
N VAL A 600 7.64 0.07 31.38
CA VAL A 600 7.62 1.55 31.35
C VAL A 600 9.04 2.13 31.46
N ALA A 601 9.93 1.45 32.19
CA ALA A 601 11.32 1.88 32.38
C ALA A 601 12.12 1.86 31.07
N ASP A 602 11.94 0.83 30.24
CA ASP A 602 12.61 0.72 28.94
C ASP A 602 12.16 1.82 27.97
N ILE A 603 10.85 2.11 27.95
CA ILE A 603 10.30 3.25 27.19
C ILE A 603 10.95 4.55 27.67
N ALA A 604 11.04 4.77 28.98
CA ALA A 604 11.62 5.98 29.54
C ALA A 604 13.11 6.12 29.19
N ALA A 605 13.86 5.01 29.19
CA ALA A 605 15.28 4.98 28.87
C ALA A 605 15.56 5.46 27.43
N VAL A 606 14.79 4.99 26.44
CA VAL A 606 14.98 5.41 25.05
C VAL A 606 14.40 6.81 24.78
N MET A 607 13.25 7.14 25.37
CA MET A 607 12.61 8.44 25.15
C MET A 607 13.43 9.59 25.76
N ALA A 608 14.13 9.35 26.87
CA ALA A 608 15.06 10.30 27.46
C ALA A 608 16.20 10.71 26.53
N GLU A 609 16.61 9.82 25.62
CA GLU A 609 17.67 10.12 24.66
C GLU A 609 17.14 10.66 23.33
N ILE A 610 15.96 10.18 22.89
CA ILE A 610 15.37 10.54 21.60
C ILE A 610 14.73 11.93 21.63
N VAL A 611 13.85 12.20 22.61
CA VAL A 611 13.02 13.41 22.62
C VAL A 611 13.87 14.70 22.63
N PRO A 612 14.96 14.81 23.41
CA PRO A 612 15.81 16.00 23.39
C PRO A 612 16.61 16.21 22.10
N ARG A 613 16.69 15.19 21.23
CA ARG A 613 17.52 15.21 20.02
C ARG A 613 16.72 15.17 18.74
N ALA A 614 15.40 14.96 18.81
CA ALA A 614 14.55 14.72 17.65
C ALA A 614 14.66 15.81 16.56
N GLU A 615 14.67 17.08 16.96
CA GLU A 615 14.76 18.24 16.05
C GLU A 615 16.08 18.31 15.25
N LEU A 616 17.13 17.63 15.71
CA LEU A 616 18.44 17.63 15.05
C LEU A 616 18.55 16.55 13.96
N PHE A 617 17.61 15.61 13.92
CA PHE A 617 17.67 14.46 13.02
C PHE A 617 16.56 14.47 11.97
N GLY A 618 15.31 14.74 12.36
CA GLY A 618 14.16 14.69 11.45
C GLY A 618 13.61 16.06 11.09
N GLU A 619 13.17 16.23 9.84
CA GLU A 619 12.52 17.46 9.37
C GLU A 619 11.15 17.72 10.03
N ASP A 620 10.59 16.69 10.65
CA ASP A 620 9.36 16.73 11.44
C ASP A 620 9.61 16.84 12.95
N GLY A 621 10.88 16.70 13.38
CA GLY A 621 11.28 16.77 14.78
C GLY A 621 11.01 18.14 15.39
N ILE A 622 10.49 18.16 16.61
CA ILE A 622 10.27 19.39 17.39
C ILE A 622 11.10 19.37 18.66
N PRO A 623 11.51 20.55 19.19
CA PRO A 623 12.24 20.62 20.45
C PRO A 623 11.44 19.98 21.58
N GLY A 624 12.13 19.14 22.35
CA GLY A 624 11.54 18.41 23.46
C GLY A 624 12.43 18.40 24.68
N TYR A 625 11.80 18.49 25.83
CA TYR A 625 12.48 18.30 27.10
C TYR A 625 12.03 16.97 27.70
N TRP A 626 13.02 16.12 27.99
CA TRP A 626 12.83 14.92 28.78
C TRP A 626 13.92 14.93 29.85
N PRO A 627 13.59 15.17 31.12
CA PRO A 627 14.57 15.09 32.19
C PRO A 627 15.29 13.76 32.15
N ALA A 628 16.61 13.77 32.30
CA ALA A 628 17.36 12.54 32.56
C ALA A 628 16.68 11.85 33.76
N PRO A 629 16.19 10.60 33.62
CA PRO A 629 15.51 9.95 34.72
C PRO A 629 16.51 9.76 35.86
N SER A 630 16.38 10.58 36.89
CA SER A 630 17.22 10.55 38.09
C SER A 630 17.20 9.13 38.67
N ALA A 631 18.34 8.67 39.21
CA ALA A 631 18.39 7.46 40.04
C ALA A 631 17.43 7.52 41.24
N SER A 632 16.92 8.73 41.56
CA SER A 632 15.98 9.02 42.63
C SER A 632 14.76 9.80 42.13
N VAL A 633 14.07 9.36 41.07
CA VAL A 633 12.70 9.83 40.86
C VAL A 633 11.88 9.41 42.09
N PRO A 634 11.25 10.34 42.84
CA PRO A 634 10.48 9.97 44.01
C PRO A 634 9.43 8.92 43.64
N LEU A 635 9.40 7.82 44.41
CA LEU A 635 8.43 6.72 44.28
C LEU A 635 6.98 7.21 44.40
N SER A 636 6.79 8.36 45.04
CA SER A 636 5.48 8.99 45.20
C SER A 636 5.10 9.80 43.96
N PRO A 637 3.82 9.75 43.52
CA PRO A 637 3.32 10.67 42.52
C PRO A 637 3.52 12.13 42.97
N PRO A 638 3.54 13.10 42.04
CA PRO A 638 3.45 14.52 42.40
C PRO A 638 2.29 14.75 43.39
N ARG A 639 2.44 15.67 44.35
CA ARG A 639 1.34 15.96 45.31
C ARG A 639 0.05 16.28 44.55
N ASN A 640 -1.05 15.63 44.93
CA ASN A 640 -2.39 15.80 44.35
C ASN A 640 -2.52 15.38 42.87
N PHE A 641 -1.86 14.30 42.46
CA PHE A 641 -1.95 13.79 41.08
C PHE A 641 -3.34 13.23 40.79
N THR A 642 -4.04 13.81 39.83
CA THR A 642 -5.45 13.46 39.53
C THR A 642 -5.56 12.58 38.29
N VAL A 643 -6.12 11.39 38.43
CA VAL A 643 -6.37 10.45 37.33
C VAL A 643 -7.86 10.36 37.03
N GLY A 644 -8.22 10.70 35.80
CA GLY A 644 -9.58 10.55 35.28
C GLY A 644 -9.85 9.14 34.76
N ILE A 645 -11.03 8.59 35.00
CA ILE A 645 -11.51 7.34 34.40
C ILE A 645 -12.56 7.66 33.34
N LEU A 646 -12.26 7.36 32.07
CA LEU A 646 -13.20 7.48 30.96
C LEU A 646 -13.66 6.09 30.53
N GLN A 647 -14.93 5.77 30.82
CA GLN A 647 -15.48 4.43 30.69
C GLN A 647 -15.73 4.00 29.23
N THR A 648 -16.15 4.92 28.36
CA THR A 648 -16.57 4.60 26.99
C THR A 648 -16.29 5.76 26.04
N ASP A 649 -16.18 5.45 24.73
CA ASP A 649 -16.16 6.45 23.66
C ASP A 649 -17.56 6.94 23.25
N GLY A 650 -18.62 6.32 23.78
CA GLY A 650 -20.02 6.62 23.48
C GLY A 650 -20.48 6.16 22.09
N LEU A 651 -19.65 5.39 21.37
CA LEU A 651 -19.96 4.81 20.07
C LEU A 651 -20.04 3.27 20.14
N VAL A 652 -19.20 2.64 20.96
CA VAL A 652 -19.16 1.19 21.18
C VAL A 652 -19.10 0.91 22.67
N THR A 653 -20.05 0.12 23.18
CA THR A 653 -20.08 -0.28 24.58
C THR A 653 -18.95 -1.29 24.84
N PRO A 654 -18.07 -1.06 25.83
CA PRO A 654 -17.07 -2.05 26.23
C PRO A 654 -17.74 -3.35 26.71
N LEU A 655 -17.15 -4.48 26.34
CA LEU A 655 -17.56 -5.79 26.84
C LEU A 655 -17.30 -5.88 28.36
N PRO A 656 -18.06 -6.70 29.10
CA PRO A 656 -17.95 -6.81 30.56
C PRO A 656 -16.52 -6.91 31.13
N PRO A 657 -15.59 -7.73 30.59
CA PRO A 657 -14.22 -7.79 31.10
C PRO A 657 -13.46 -6.46 31.00
N ILE A 658 -13.77 -5.63 30.00
CA ILE A 658 -13.14 -4.33 29.80
C ILE A 658 -13.69 -3.28 30.78
N THR A 659 -14.99 -3.30 31.04
CA THR A 659 -15.59 -2.46 32.08
C THR A 659 -15.05 -2.85 33.46
N ARG A 660 -14.94 -4.16 33.73
CA ARG A 660 -14.39 -4.66 34.99
C ARG A 660 -12.94 -4.23 35.21
N ILE A 661 -12.06 -4.41 34.22
CA ILE A 661 -10.65 -4.05 34.39
C ILE A 661 -10.46 -2.54 34.65
N LEU A 662 -11.29 -1.67 34.07
CA LEU A 662 -11.24 -0.23 34.36
C LEU A 662 -11.61 0.07 35.81
N ASN A 663 -12.63 -0.60 36.34
CA ASN A 663 -13.04 -0.42 37.74
C ASN A 663 -11.94 -0.93 38.69
N GLU A 664 -11.33 -2.08 38.39
CA GLU A 664 -10.18 -2.60 39.15
C GLU A 664 -8.99 -1.64 39.14
N VAL A 665 -8.65 -1.06 37.99
CA VAL A 665 -7.59 -0.05 37.87
C VAL A 665 -7.94 1.21 38.67
N ALA A 666 -9.19 1.68 38.60
CA ALA A 666 -9.65 2.82 39.38
C ALA A 666 -9.54 2.57 40.89
N GLU A 667 -9.93 1.39 41.37
CA GLU A 667 -9.79 0.98 42.78
C GLU A 667 -8.33 0.85 43.21
N SER A 668 -7.47 0.35 42.33
CA SER A 668 -6.03 0.26 42.55
C SER A 668 -5.41 1.64 42.72
N LEU A 669 -5.79 2.59 41.86
CA LEU A 669 -5.34 3.98 41.90
C LEU A 669 -5.87 4.72 43.14
N ARG A 670 -7.12 4.49 43.57
CA ARG A 670 -7.67 5.08 44.81
C ARG A 670 -6.90 4.64 46.06
N ARG A 671 -6.29 3.45 46.03
CA ARG A 671 -5.42 2.94 47.13
C ARG A 671 -3.99 3.48 47.05
N ALA A 672 -3.57 4.05 45.93
CA ALA A 672 -2.22 4.57 45.75
C ALA A 672 -2.05 5.92 46.50
N PRO A 673 -1.05 6.06 47.39
CA PRO A 673 -0.85 7.31 48.13
C PRO A 673 -0.62 8.50 47.20
N GLY A 674 -1.37 9.59 47.43
CA GLY A 674 -1.22 10.84 46.68
C GLY A 674 -1.91 10.88 45.31
N VAL A 675 -2.68 9.85 44.96
CA VAL A 675 -3.51 9.80 43.74
C VAL A 675 -4.96 10.11 44.07
N GLU A 676 -5.57 11.04 43.35
CA GLU A 676 -7.01 11.29 43.35
C GLU A 676 -7.61 10.68 42.08
N VAL A 677 -8.71 9.93 42.21
CA VAL A 677 -9.40 9.30 41.07
C VAL A 677 -10.76 9.95 40.88
N VAL A 678 -11.04 10.36 39.64
CA VAL A 678 -12.27 11.07 39.28
C VAL A 678 -12.90 10.42 38.04
N ASP A 679 -14.22 10.38 37.96
CA ASP A 679 -14.89 9.91 36.75
C ASP A 679 -14.96 11.03 35.73
N ILE A 680 -14.63 10.73 34.47
CA ILE A 680 -14.71 11.68 33.35
C ILE A 680 -16.08 11.51 32.69
N PRO A 681 -16.94 12.54 32.73
CA PRO A 681 -18.20 12.50 32.00
C PRO A 681 -17.94 12.36 30.50
N LEU A 682 -18.73 11.52 29.82
CA LEU A 682 -18.63 11.30 28.38
C LEU A 682 -18.73 12.65 27.63
N PRO A 683 -17.67 13.11 26.96
CA PRO A 683 -17.75 14.33 26.17
C PRO A 683 -18.73 14.14 25.00
N SER A 684 -19.67 15.06 24.82
CA SER A 684 -20.72 14.94 23.79
C SER A 684 -20.19 14.90 22.34
N VAL A 685 -18.95 15.35 22.13
CA VAL A 685 -18.25 15.29 20.83
C VAL A 685 -17.46 14.00 20.62
N LEU A 686 -17.21 13.21 21.66
CA LEU A 686 -16.35 12.02 21.61
C LEU A 686 -16.84 10.99 20.56
N PRO A 687 -18.14 10.65 20.45
CA PRO A 687 -18.62 9.70 19.44
C PRO A 687 -18.40 10.16 17.99
N LYS A 688 -18.15 11.46 17.75
CA LYS A 688 -17.90 12.01 16.40
C LYS A 688 -16.45 11.84 15.95
N CYS A 689 -15.53 11.57 16.88
CA CYS A 689 -14.09 11.56 16.61
C CYS A 689 -13.69 10.46 15.61
N GLN A 690 -14.22 9.24 15.76
CA GLN A 690 -13.90 8.12 14.85
C GLN A 690 -14.29 8.44 13.40
N GLY A 691 -15.49 9.02 13.20
CA GLY A 691 -15.96 9.39 11.85
C GLY A 691 -15.09 10.45 11.20
N LEU A 692 -14.67 11.47 11.96
CA LEU A 692 -13.78 12.52 11.46
C LEU A 692 -12.37 11.98 11.16
N ALA A 693 -11.81 11.18 12.06
CA ALA A 693 -10.50 10.54 11.86
C ALA A 693 -10.49 9.67 10.59
N GLY A 694 -11.53 8.87 10.37
CA GLY A 694 -11.69 8.07 9.15
C GLY A 694 -11.68 8.91 7.86
N ARG A 695 -12.38 10.04 7.86
CA ARG A 695 -12.41 10.96 6.71
C ARG A 695 -11.07 11.65 6.46
N LEU A 696 -10.32 12.00 7.52
CA LEU A 696 -8.98 12.58 7.42
C LEU A 696 -7.89 11.56 7.03
N MET A 697 -8.11 10.27 7.25
CA MET A 697 -7.23 9.21 6.71
C MET A 697 -7.50 8.94 5.22
N GLY A 698 -8.77 8.99 4.80
CA GLY A 698 -9.21 8.79 3.41
C GLY A 698 -9.35 10.09 2.61
N VAL A 699 -8.35 10.98 2.69
CA VAL A 699 -8.37 12.25 1.94
C VAL A 699 -8.08 12.06 0.45
N ASP A 700 -7.38 10.99 0.09
CA ASP A 700 -7.20 10.54 -1.28
C ASP A 700 -8.27 9.50 -1.64
N ASP A 701 -8.32 9.12 -2.91
CA ASP A 701 -9.23 8.08 -3.41
C ASP A 701 -8.71 6.65 -3.17
N GLY A 702 -7.61 6.49 -2.43
CA GLY A 702 -6.95 5.20 -2.21
C GLY A 702 -6.33 4.58 -3.48
N SER A 703 -6.35 5.29 -4.61
CA SER A 703 -5.95 4.73 -5.90
C SER A 703 -4.48 4.32 -5.92
N HIS A 704 -3.59 5.13 -5.35
CA HIS A 704 -2.15 4.84 -5.36
C HIS A 704 -1.80 3.51 -4.69
N MET A 705 -2.40 3.23 -3.52
CA MET A 705 -2.21 1.96 -2.79
C MET A 705 -2.78 0.78 -3.58
N LEU A 706 -3.99 0.94 -4.14
CA LEU A 706 -4.63 -0.13 -4.92
C LEU A 706 -3.91 -0.40 -6.24
N ASP A 707 -3.33 0.62 -6.87
CA ASP A 707 -2.49 0.46 -8.06
C ASP A 707 -1.27 -0.41 -7.75
N LEU A 708 -0.60 -0.22 -6.59
CA LEU A 708 0.53 -1.06 -6.18
C LEU A 708 0.13 -2.54 -6.07
N ILE A 709 -1.03 -2.83 -5.48
CA ILE A 709 -1.55 -4.19 -5.28
C ILE A 709 -1.95 -4.82 -6.62
N GLU A 710 -2.79 -4.12 -7.38
CA GLU A 710 -3.38 -4.61 -8.63
C GLU A 710 -2.31 -4.83 -9.72
N ASN A 711 -1.28 -4.00 -9.79
CA ASN A 711 -0.18 -4.13 -10.76
C ASN A 711 0.61 -5.44 -10.62
N MET A 712 0.58 -6.08 -9.46
CA MET A 712 1.27 -7.35 -9.19
C MET A 712 0.33 -8.57 -9.24
N GLY A 713 -0.95 -8.35 -9.52
CA GLY A 713 -1.99 -9.38 -9.40
C GLY A 713 -2.16 -9.88 -7.96
N GLU A 714 -1.78 -9.10 -6.96
CA GLU A 714 -1.87 -9.46 -5.55
C GLU A 714 -3.32 -9.31 -5.06
N SER A 715 -3.86 -10.31 -4.38
CA SER A 715 -5.20 -10.23 -3.80
C SER A 715 -5.20 -9.41 -2.51
N LEU A 716 -6.34 -8.84 -2.14
CA LEU A 716 -6.53 -8.33 -0.78
C LEU A 716 -6.62 -9.49 0.21
N ILE A 717 -5.90 -9.38 1.34
CA ILE A 717 -6.07 -10.32 2.47
C ILE A 717 -7.54 -10.30 2.95
N PRO A 718 -8.05 -11.41 3.54
CA PRO A 718 -9.47 -11.55 3.89
C PRO A 718 -10.07 -10.36 4.67
N TRP A 719 -9.32 -9.80 5.64
CA TRP A 719 -9.82 -8.67 6.43
C TRP A 719 -10.06 -7.40 5.61
N LEU A 720 -9.24 -7.15 4.58
CA LEU A 720 -9.37 -5.96 3.72
C LEU A 720 -10.48 -6.12 2.68
N GLN A 721 -10.91 -7.34 2.37
CA GLN A 721 -11.95 -7.60 1.38
C GLN A 721 -13.28 -6.94 1.80
N GLY A 722 -13.86 -6.13 0.90
CA GLY A 722 -15.07 -5.35 1.16
C GLY A 722 -14.87 -4.10 2.03
N ARG A 723 -13.71 -3.93 2.68
CA ARG A 723 -13.35 -2.75 3.48
C ARG A 723 -12.50 -1.75 2.70
N THR A 724 -11.62 -2.24 1.83
CA THR A 724 -10.75 -1.43 0.99
C THR A 724 -11.33 -1.33 -0.40
N LYS A 725 -11.56 -0.10 -0.87
CA LYS A 725 -12.06 0.19 -2.21
C LYS A 725 -11.65 1.60 -2.62
N ARG A 726 -11.58 1.84 -3.94
CA ARG A 726 -11.35 3.19 -4.48
C ARG A 726 -12.49 4.13 -4.06
N GLY A 727 -12.11 5.29 -3.57
CA GLY A 727 -13.00 6.34 -3.09
C GLY A 727 -13.11 7.51 -4.07
N LYS A 728 -13.42 8.69 -3.53
CA LYS A 728 -13.34 9.96 -4.24
C LYS A 728 -12.38 10.86 -3.46
N ALA A 729 -11.36 11.37 -4.13
CA ALA A 729 -10.42 12.30 -3.51
C ALA A 729 -11.14 13.58 -3.07
N LEU A 730 -10.74 14.12 -1.92
CA LEU A 730 -11.30 15.35 -1.40
C LEU A 730 -10.68 16.57 -2.09
N THR A 731 -11.50 17.59 -2.33
CA THR A 731 -11.01 18.91 -2.75
C THR A 731 -10.38 19.64 -1.58
N VAL A 732 -9.52 20.64 -1.86
CA VAL A 732 -8.90 21.49 -0.83
C VAL A 732 -9.95 22.16 0.06
N ASN A 733 -11.09 22.59 -0.51
CA ASN A 733 -12.19 23.20 0.26
C ASN A 733 -12.84 22.20 1.23
N GLN A 734 -13.08 20.97 0.78
CA GLN A 734 -13.61 19.90 1.65
C GLN A 734 -12.64 19.54 2.75
N LEU A 735 -11.33 19.54 2.45
CA LEU A 735 -10.30 19.31 3.46
C LEU A 735 -10.25 20.44 4.50
N ALA A 736 -10.33 21.71 4.08
CA ALA A 736 -10.39 22.85 4.98
C ALA A 736 -11.59 22.74 5.94
N GLN A 737 -12.76 22.30 5.43
CA GLN A 737 -13.94 22.06 6.27
C GLN A 737 -13.71 20.94 7.29
N LEU A 738 -13.01 19.86 6.92
CA LEU A 738 -12.66 18.79 7.86
C LEU A 738 -11.73 19.28 8.97
N GLN A 739 -10.73 20.10 8.63
CA GLN A 739 -9.82 20.67 9.63
C GLN A 739 -10.56 21.66 10.55
N ALA A 740 -11.52 22.42 10.04
CA ALA A 740 -12.38 23.25 10.89
C ALA A 740 -13.23 22.40 11.86
N GLN A 741 -13.78 21.27 11.40
CA GLN A 741 -14.48 20.31 12.28
C GLN A 741 -13.56 19.73 13.36
N ARG A 742 -12.29 19.45 13.01
CA ARG A 742 -11.28 18.98 13.96
C ARG A 742 -11.01 20.01 15.04
N ALA A 743 -10.82 21.28 14.67
CA ALA A 743 -10.57 22.36 15.63
C ALA A 743 -11.71 22.54 16.64
N GLU A 744 -12.97 22.43 16.21
CA GLU A 744 -14.13 22.48 17.11
C GLU A 744 -14.16 21.29 18.09
N ILE A 745 -13.82 20.09 17.61
CA ILE A 745 -13.69 18.90 18.46
C ILE A 745 -12.55 19.09 19.47
N GLU A 746 -11.38 19.53 19.03
CA GLU A 746 -10.22 19.78 19.90
C GLU A 746 -10.58 20.76 21.01
N LYS A 747 -11.24 21.88 20.67
CA LYS A 747 -11.71 22.87 21.65
C LYS A 747 -12.70 22.29 22.65
N ALA A 748 -13.65 21.48 22.20
CA ALA A 748 -14.64 20.85 23.08
C ALA A 748 -14.01 19.80 24.01
N MET A 749 -13.04 19.04 23.50
CA MET A 749 -12.33 18.00 24.25
C MET A 749 -11.45 18.56 25.37
N LEU A 750 -10.99 19.82 25.30
CA LEU A 750 -10.22 20.45 26.39
C LEU A 750 -10.93 20.40 27.75
N LYS A 751 -12.27 20.38 27.76
CA LYS A 751 -13.08 20.35 28.99
C LYS A 751 -12.88 19.07 29.81
N MET A 752 -12.44 17.96 29.21
CA MET A 752 -12.20 16.71 29.93
C MET A 752 -10.97 16.78 30.85
N TRP A 753 -10.11 17.80 30.68
CA TRP A 753 -8.91 18.01 31.48
C TRP A 753 -9.12 18.93 32.69
N THR A 754 -10.34 19.42 32.89
CA THR A 754 -10.71 20.34 33.98
C THR A 754 -11.78 19.73 34.87
N MET A 755 -11.65 19.92 36.19
CA MET A 755 -12.65 19.45 37.13
C MET A 755 -13.91 20.37 37.13
N PRO A 756 -15.13 19.83 37.02
CA PRO A 756 -16.36 20.65 37.02
C PRO A 756 -16.54 21.47 38.30
N SER A 757 -16.11 20.92 39.44
CA SER A 757 -16.21 21.54 40.77
C SER A 757 -15.13 22.58 41.06
N SER A 758 -14.05 22.62 40.26
CA SER A 758 -12.97 23.59 40.38
C SER A 758 -12.23 23.71 39.06
N PRO A 759 -12.55 24.70 38.19
CA PRO A 759 -11.88 24.89 36.91
C PRO A 759 -10.37 25.14 37.03
N ALA A 760 -9.89 25.53 38.22
CA ALA A 760 -8.48 25.70 38.55
C ALA A 760 -7.76 24.37 38.86
N ARG A 761 -8.49 23.27 39.07
CA ARG A 761 -7.96 21.93 39.34
C ARG A 761 -8.00 21.07 38.06
N ARG A 762 -6.86 20.45 37.75
CA ARG A 762 -6.59 19.78 36.48
C ARG A 762 -6.62 18.26 36.64
N VAL A 763 -7.14 17.56 35.63
CA VAL A 763 -6.93 16.12 35.45
C VAL A 763 -5.56 15.93 34.80
N ASP A 764 -4.66 15.19 35.43
CA ASP A 764 -3.28 15.06 34.97
C ASP A 764 -3.11 13.97 33.91
N ALA A 765 -3.87 12.90 34.04
CA ALA A 765 -3.93 11.79 33.10
C ALA A 765 -5.32 11.16 33.08
N ILE A 766 -5.68 10.53 31.97
CA ILE A 766 -6.93 9.79 31.83
C ILE A 766 -6.62 8.34 31.51
N VAL A 767 -7.25 7.42 32.24
CA VAL A 767 -7.28 5.99 31.97
C VAL A 767 -8.59 5.66 31.24
N CYS A 768 -8.50 4.93 30.14
CA CYS A 768 -9.64 4.55 29.32
C CYS A 768 -9.42 3.19 28.63
N PRO A 769 -10.47 2.57 28.04
CA PRO A 769 -10.28 1.40 27.20
C PRO A 769 -9.34 1.70 26.02
N ILE A 770 -8.54 0.70 25.68
CA ILE A 770 -7.80 0.67 24.42
C ILE A 770 -8.62 0.05 23.28
N ALA A 771 -9.41 -0.95 23.61
CA ALA A 771 -10.36 -1.63 22.74
C ALA A 771 -11.61 -1.94 23.57
N PRO A 772 -12.78 -2.10 22.95
CA PRO A 772 -13.99 -2.44 23.68
C PRO A 772 -14.10 -3.95 23.97
N HIS A 773 -13.08 -4.77 23.68
CA HIS A 773 -13.10 -6.22 23.84
C HIS A 773 -11.73 -6.75 24.31
N PRO A 774 -11.65 -7.96 24.92
CA PRO A 774 -10.39 -8.69 25.12
C PRO A 774 -9.71 -9.02 23.78
N VAL A 775 -8.52 -9.63 23.80
CA VAL A 775 -7.81 -9.97 22.56
C VAL A 775 -8.66 -10.93 21.71
N PRO A 776 -9.13 -10.51 20.52
CA PRO A 776 -10.02 -11.32 19.71
C PRO A 776 -9.27 -12.35 18.88
N GLN A 777 -10.01 -13.31 18.36
CA GLN A 777 -9.49 -14.21 17.33
C GLN A 777 -9.01 -13.40 16.10
N MET A 778 -8.13 -14.01 15.31
CA MET A 778 -7.66 -13.45 14.04
C MET A 778 -8.81 -12.90 13.19
N ASP A 779 -8.55 -11.77 12.53
CA ASP A 779 -9.50 -11.05 11.67
C ASP A 779 -10.79 -10.52 12.35
N ARG A 780 -10.94 -10.66 13.67
CA ARG A 780 -12.15 -10.22 14.40
C ARG A 780 -12.00 -8.88 15.14
N TYR A 781 -10.81 -8.28 15.17
CA TYR A 781 -10.60 -6.95 15.77
C TYR A 781 -11.51 -5.91 15.12
N ASN A 782 -12.20 -5.12 15.95
CA ASN A 782 -13.11 -4.06 15.50
C ASN A 782 -12.97 -2.78 16.36
N ALA A 783 -13.73 -1.74 15.98
CA ALA A 783 -13.87 -0.49 16.74
C ALA A 783 -12.55 0.23 17.11
N VAL A 784 -12.07 1.08 16.20
CA VAL A 784 -10.83 1.85 16.39
C VAL A 784 -11.04 3.20 17.10
N GLY A 785 -12.27 3.52 17.52
CA GLY A 785 -12.62 4.80 18.15
C GLY A 785 -11.78 5.13 19.39
N TYR A 786 -11.58 4.12 20.25
CA TYR A 786 -10.77 4.20 21.48
C TYR A 786 -9.31 4.60 21.25
N THR A 787 -8.75 4.34 20.06
CA THR A 787 -7.35 4.67 19.74
C THR A 787 -7.23 5.82 18.75
N SER A 788 -8.03 5.83 17.68
CA SER A 788 -8.01 6.85 16.62
C SER A 788 -8.38 8.25 17.11
N THR A 789 -9.21 8.36 18.15
CA THR A 789 -9.54 9.66 18.79
C THR A 789 -8.27 10.38 19.26
N PHE A 790 -7.35 9.68 19.90
CA PHE A 790 -6.14 10.30 20.43
C PHE A 790 -5.08 10.58 19.36
N VAL A 791 -5.24 10.02 18.15
CA VAL A 791 -4.49 10.45 16.97
C VAL A 791 -5.09 11.74 16.41
N LEU A 792 -6.43 11.79 16.28
CA LEU A 792 -7.15 12.99 15.85
C LEU A 792 -6.80 14.20 16.72
N LEU A 793 -6.71 14.03 18.03
CA LEU A 793 -6.37 15.10 18.98
C LEU A 793 -4.87 15.32 19.15
N ASP A 794 -4.02 14.47 18.56
CA ASP A 794 -2.57 14.47 18.76
C ASP A 794 -2.15 14.39 20.26
N TYR A 795 -2.96 13.68 21.05
CA TYR A 795 -2.70 13.40 22.45
C TYR A 795 -1.77 12.20 22.55
N PRO A 796 -0.65 12.26 23.29
CA PRO A 796 0.17 11.09 23.51
C PRO A 796 -0.64 10.05 24.32
N ALA A 797 -0.47 8.78 24.01
CA ALA A 797 -1.20 7.69 24.62
C ALA A 797 -0.31 6.45 24.83
N GLY A 798 -0.40 5.83 26.00
CA GLY A 798 0.38 4.67 26.40
C GLY A 798 -0.47 3.47 26.74
N VAL A 799 0.09 2.27 26.61
CA VAL A 799 -0.57 1.01 27.00
C VAL A 799 0.13 0.44 28.23
N VAL A 800 -0.67 0.06 29.23
CA VAL A 800 -0.21 -0.59 30.46
C VAL A 800 -0.96 -1.92 30.60
N PRO A 801 -0.26 -3.07 30.52
CA PRO A 801 -0.82 -4.37 30.88
C PRO A 801 -1.21 -4.41 32.35
N VAL A 802 -2.35 -5.05 32.66
CA VAL A 802 -2.89 -5.11 34.03
C VAL A 802 -2.82 -6.53 34.57
N ARG A 803 -3.51 -7.48 33.93
CA ARG A 803 -3.52 -8.91 34.28
C ARG A 803 -4.05 -9.75 33.11
N ALA A 804 -3.96 -11.07 33.22
CA ALA A 804 -4.63 -11.98 32.31
C ALA A 804 -6.15 -12.08 32.62
N LEU A 805 -6.94 -12.40 31.59
CA LEU A 805 -8.37 -12.69 31.72
C LEU A 805 -8.58 -14.05 32.38
N GLY A 806 -9.36 -14.08 33.47
CA GLY A 806 -9.70 -15.28 34.23
C GLY A 806 -11.09 -15.84 33.93
N GLU A 807 -11.41 -17.01 34.47
CA GLU A 807 -12.73 -17.65 34.24
C GLU A 807 -13.92 -16.80 34.69
N SER A 808 -13.78 -16.08 35.81
CA SER A 808 -14.82 -15.18 36.33
C SER A 808 -15.14 -14.02 35.39
N ASP A 809 -14.23 -13.67 34.48
CA ASP A 809 -14.42 -12.59 33.50
C ASP A 809 -15.26 -13.03 32.30
N LEU A 810 -15.45 -14.32 32.08
CA LEU A 810 -16.21 -14.84 30.94
C LEU A 810 -17.72 -14.61 31.04
N GLU A 811 -18.23 -14.49 32.28
CA GLU A 811 -19.65 -14.31 32.61
C GLU A 811 -20.57 -15.23 31.78
N LEU A 812 -20.23 -16.52 31.71
CA LEU A 812 -20.92 -17.48 30.86
C LEU A 812 -22.44 -17.49 31.14
N GLY A 813 -23.23 -17.52 30.07
CA GLY A 813 -24.69 -17.45 30.12
C GLY A 813 -25.28 -16.06 30.34
N GLN A 814 -24.45 -15.01 30.51
CA GLN A 814 -24.92 -13.62 30.65
C GLN A 814 -24.81 -12.87 29.30
N PRO A 815 -25.93 -12.53 28.64
CA PRO A 815 -25.93 -11.71 27.43
C PRO A 815 -25.78 -10.20 27.76
N MET A 816 -25.50 -9.40 26.73
CA MET A 816 -25.59 -7.93 26.82
C MET A 816 -26.94 -7.46 26.26
N ASP A 817 -27.91 -7.20 27.15
CA ASP A 817 -29.29 -6.89 26.79
C ASP A 817 -29.55 -5.39 26.51
N ASP A 818 -28.60 -4.51 26.84
CA ASP A 818 -28.74 -3.08 26.57
C ASP A 818 -28.94 -2.79 25.07
N PRO A 819 -29.65 -1.71 24.69
CA PRO A 819 -29.82 -1.33 23.29
C PRO A 819 -28.49 -1.17 22.54
N VAL A 820 -28.45 -1.69 21.31
CA VAL A 820 -27.27 -1.57 20.42
C VAL A 820 -27.13 -0.14 19.92
N LEU A 821 -25.96 0.46 20.09
CA LEU A 821 -25.73 1.88 19.74
C LEU A 821 -25.57 2.12 18.22
N GLY A 822 -25.06 1.14 17.49
CA GLY A 822 -24.79 1.25 16.06
C GLY A 822 -24.12 0.00 15.48
N SER A 823 -23.65 0.10 14.24
CA SER A 823 -23.04 -1.05 13.53
C SER A 823 -21.73 -1.52 14.17
N TRP A 824 -20.90 -0.60 14.66
CA TRP A 824 -19.67 -0.93 15.37
C TRP A 824 -19.95 -1.64 16.70
N ASP A 825 -20.93 -1.15 17.46
CA ASP A 825 -21.38 -1.78 18.71
C ASP A 825 -21.96 -3.17 18.47
N LYS A 826 -22.76 -3.33 17.40
CA LYS A 826 -23.27 -4.64 16.98
C LYS A 826 -22.14 -5.63 16.71
N ALA A 827 -21.12 -5.21 15.96
CA ALA A 827 -19.97 -6.06 15.65
C ALA A 827 -19.16 -6.41 16.91
N ASN A 828 -19.01 -5.47 17.85
CA ASN A 828 -18.36 -5.74 19.13
C ASN A 828 -19.13 -6.76 19.97
N ARG A 829 -20.46 -6.64 20.06
CA ARG A 829 -21.30 -7.59 20.81
C ARG A 829 -21.29 -9.01 20.24
N GLN A 830 -21.02 -9.18 18.93
CA GLN A 830 -20.77 -10.50 18.34
C GLN A 830 -19.46 -11.15 18.85
N LEU A 831 -18.56 -10.40 19.48
CA LEU A 831 -17.42 -10.98 20.20
C LEU A 831 -17.79 -11.45 21.61
N TRP A 832 -19.03 -11.23 22.04
CA TRP A 832 -19.53 -11.68 23.33
C TRP A 832 -20.73 -12.61 23.22
N ASP A 833 -21.43 -12.63 22.08
CA ASP A 833 -22.56 -13.54 21.88
C ASP A 833 -22.08 -15.00 21.77
N GLU A 834 -22.45 -15.83 22.75
CA GLU A 834 -22.08 -17.26 22.83
C GLU A 834 -22.56 -18.09 21.64
N LYS A 835 -23.54 -17.58 20.86
CA LYS A 835 -23.95 -18.21 19.60
C LYS A 835 -22.92 -18.06 18.49
N THR A 836 -21.97 -17.14 18.65
CA THR A 836 -21.00 -16.75 17.61
C THR A 836 -19.55 -16.89 18.06
N VAL A 837 -19.29 -17.09 19.35
CA VAL A 837 -17.95 -17.28 19.91
C VAL A 837 -18.02 -18.08 21.20
N ASP A 838 -17.18 -19.11 21.33
CA ASP A 838 -16.90 -19.69 22.64
C ASP A 838 -16.00 -18.72 23.41
N ARG A 839 -16.55 -18.06 24.43
CA ARG A 839 -15.83 -17.05 25.21
C ARG A 839 -14.56 -17.61 25.87
N ARG A 840 -14.44 -18.93 26.05
CA ARG A 840 -13.21 -19.57 26.55
C ARG A 840 -11.99 -19.28 25.68
N VAL A 841 -12.18 -18.87 24.43
CA VAL A 841 -11.08 -18.39 23.57
C VAL A 841 -10.34 -17.20 24.17
N TYR A 842 -10.97 -16.43 25.07
CA TYR A 842 -10.36 -15.26 25.72
C TYR A 842 -9.53 -15.60 26.97
N LEU A 843 -9.60 -16.82 27.48
CA LEU A 843 -8.85 -17.21 28.69
C LEU A 843 -7.36 -16.97 28.50
N ASP A 844 -6.74 -16.43 29.54
CA ASP A 844 -5.34 -16.01 29.61
C ASP A 844 -4.96 -14.86 28.67
N SER A 845 -5.91 -14.27 27.94
CA SER A 845 -5.61 -13.10 27.11
C SER A 845 -5.24 -11.91 28.00
N PRO A 846 -4.24 -11.11 27.59
CA PRO A 846 -3.85 -9.93 28.36
C PRO A 846 -4.98 -8.89 28.36
N LEU A 847 -5.30 -8.38 29.54
CA LEU A 847 -6.14 -7.20 29.73
C LEU A 847 -5.24 -6.00 30.02
N SER A 848 -5.42 -4.94 29.23
CA SER A 848 -4.62 -3.72 29.30
C SER A 848 -5.52 -2.49 29.33
N VAL A 849 -4.99 -1.40 29.88
CA VAL A 849 -5.63 -0.08 29.81
C VAL A 849 -4.79 0.90 29.00
N GLN A 850 -5.44 1.93 28.47
CA GLN A 850 -4.78 3.05 27.81
C GLN A 850 -4.70 4.24 28.78
N VAL A 851 -3.52 4.86 28.85
CA VAL A 851 -3.27 6.09 29.60
C VAL A 851 -3.05 7.23 28.61
N VAL A 852 -3.65 8.38 28.83
CA VAL A 852 -3.60 9.53 27.93
C VAL A 852 -3.28 10.80 28.71
N THR A 853 -2.49 11.69 28.12
CA THR A 853 -2.29 13.06 28.61
C THR A 853 -2.53 14.06 27.48
N PRO A 854 -2.58 15.38 27.76
CA PRO A 854 -2.71 16.38 26.70
C PRO A 854 -1.55 16.34 25.69
N LYS A 855 -1.81 16.87 24.49
CA LYS A 855 -0.81 17.06 23.42
C LYS A 855 0.49 17.66 23.97
N GLN A 856 1.63 17.09 23.56
CA GLN A 856 2.99 17.49 23.94
C GLN A 856 3.38 17.27 25.41
N HIS A 857 2.53 16.64 26.22
CA HIS A 857 2.82 16.25 27.61
C HIS A 857 3.39 14.82 27.70
N ASP A 858 4.23 14.41 26.75
CA ASP A 858 4.76 13.04 26.63
C ASP A 858 5.53 12.58 27.88
N TYR A 859 6.31 13.47 28.51
CA TYR A 859 7.00 13.13 29.76
C TYR A 859 5.99 12.86 30.89
N GLN A 860 4.92 13.64 30.98
CA GLN A 860 3.84 13.41 31.94
C GLN A 860 3.09 12.12 31.64
N LEU A 861 2.94 11.73 30.37
CA LEU A 861 2.39 10.43 30.01
C LEU A 861 3.24 9.31 30.58
N TYR A 862 4.57 9.35 30.40
CA TYR A 862 5.46 8.36 31.00
C TYR A 862 5.25 8.28 32.53
N ARG A 863 5.23 9.42 33.21
CA ARG A 863 4.99 9.46 34.67
C ARG A 863 3.63 8.89 35.06
N ALA A 864 2.59 9.18 34.27
CA ALA A 864 1.25 8.64 34.49
C ALA A 864 1.21 7.13 34.29
N MET A 865 1.84 6.61 33.22
CA MET A 865 1.97 5.17 32.99
C MET A 865 2.69 4.49 34.15
N GLU A 866 3.77 5.06 34.68
CA GLU A 866 4.49 4.53 35.83
C GLU A 866 3.63 4.49 37.11
N VAL A 867 2.78 5.50 37.33
CA VAL A 867 1.82 5.51 38.45
C VAL A 867 0.78 4.41 38.28
N VAL A 868 0.19 4.27 37.09
CA VAL A 868 -0.81 3.24 36.79
C VAL A 868 -0.20 1.85 36.90
N ASP A 869 0.96 1.62 36.29
CA ASP A 869 1.69 0.35 36.31
C ASP A 869 2.00 -0.09 37.74
N ARG A 870 2.57 0.78 38.59
CA ARG A 870 2.82 0.45 40.01
C ARG A 870 1.54 0.15 40.78
N ALA A 871 0.47 0.91 40.54
CA ALA A 871 -0.79 0.73 41.26
C ALA A 871 -1.41 -0.65 40.98
N VAL A 872 -1.32 -1.13 39.73
CA VAL A 872 -1.86 -2.43 39.33
C VAL A 872 -0.93 -3.59 39.67
N GLN A 873 0.39 -3.42 39.55
CA GLN A 873 1.38 -4.44 39.90
C GLN A 873 1.47 -4.67 41.42
N GLY A 874 1.23 -3.64 42.23
CA GLY A 874 1.27 -3.72 43.70
C GLY A 874 0.20 -4.61 44.36
N GLN A 875 -0.75 -5.17 43.60
CA GLN A 875 -1.74 -6.14 44.08
C GLN A 875 -1.40 -7.59 43.76
N VAL A 876 -0.48 -7.81 42.81
CA VAL A 876 0.09 -9.13 42.56
C VAL A 876 1.20 -9.32 43.58
N GLN A 877 0.97 -10.14 44.60
CA GLN A 877 2.08 -10.61 45.45
C GLN A 877 3.18 -11.12 44.51
N SER A 878 4.32 -10.44 44.49
CA SER A 878 5.55 -10.90 43.84
C SER A 878 5.75 -12.39 44.15
N PRO A 879 5.98 -13.24 43.13
CA PRO A 879 6.68 -12.95 41.89
C PRO A 879 5.75 -12.99 40.68
N ILE A 880 5.89 -12.02 39.77
CA ILE A 880 5.77 -12.38 38.35
C ILE A 880 6.93 -13.34 38.11
N SER A 881 6.62 -14.63 38.22
CA SER A 881 7.42 -15.68 37.60
C SER A 881 7.61 -15.27 36.16
N LYS A 882 8.86 -14.89 35.86
CA LYS A 882 9.49 -14.77 34.55
C LYS A 882 8.60 -15.36 33.44
N LEU A 883 7.98 -14.47 32.65
CA LEU A 883 7.48 -14.79 31.31
C LEU A 883 8.59 -15.40 30.50
#